data_AF-A0A7Y3N8U1-F1
#
_entry.id   AF-A0A7Y3N8U1-F1
#
_cell.length_a   1.000
_cell.length_b   1.000
_cell.length_c   1.000
_cell.angle_alpha   90.00
_cell.angle_beta   90.00
_cell.angle_gamma   90.00
#
_symmetry.space_group_name_H-M   'P 1'
#
loop_
_entity.id
_entity.type
_entity.pdbx_description
1 polymer ?
#
loop_
_entity_poly.entity_id
_entity_poly.type
_entity_poly.pdbx_seq_one_letter_code
_entity_poly.pdbx_strand_id
1 'polypeptide(L)'
;MKRWGCILLLSGLTVTLSAQVSFSGLAVDQGKHLVFSVQASSAQGTDIGWFEADLGSGQLTTLTFPVDTAEWLPKAKVLQWSNAFGSFRLLPQGNVVTVSPDSFSGKSLLRWGKPLPSAYSPEGAWALVQIQKSPIEGDLALWNIKTGMLERITQGITLSTNSAPALWSPNGEFFVYVKADRLYYYSMEQRAQDRVPPEALRCLGAGLLSSVRWSPDGDLVYVRDNSLWRLLPQDFYTLSLFGPEYQTWGLVTAFPLAFNPATDRFWLSPDLRFVLLLVEGRTLLLKSTGYFHDGDTTWKGGSYVPLPGGSRVKRVLWSEQGARVLVNNLRNPLSAVFQMTQNGAKLQAQGVGFLDMAASPDGKQVLLTTSEGLSLRNASDFSQQNFFAQQETRAAFWQGQDVLLCSSAGVQKLSLVTGLKTLLVLGAAQSMAFDQKGVLIAKEGGGLWAWTQGVWQPLSGSTLPSRQTDNSQVRVFLQNLNSEVHNRIMVRLLARSVTVPLLPPPLPEPPALKTQPESLSPEGVFTHGARDEKREIALVFLAQDSDQGLGEVLSALHSWKAGATFFVNGDFLRRHPEACREIAASGAETSNGFYIPFQFSSADAKGGFIPKGLARQEDDWHRKIGTELSPLWWPSVYSPAVVQAATKAGYVTVGTDLKLPVPVGRNLASSVWIDTLLKSIRPGAIVPLTLGVRDSKTGDSFFRRLDLLLDALKQAGYSFVSVSKLREHSLN
;
A
#
# COMPACT_ATOMS: atom_id res chain seq x y z
N MET A 1 45.48 -43.60 -23.08
CA MET A 1 45.42 -42.44 -22.17
C MET A 1 44.49 -41.41 -22.79
N LYS A 2 43.35 -41.14 -22.14
CA LYS A 2 42.19 -40.41 -22.70
C LYS A 2 42.26 -38.92 -22.35
N ARG A 3 42.00 -38.06 -23.34
CA ARG A 3 41.73 -36.62 -23.22
C ARG A 3 40.35 -36.40 -22.60
N TRP A 4 40.23 -35.50 -21.62
CA TRP A 4 38.95 -35.01 -21.10
C TRP A 4 38.78 -33.55 -21.52
N GLY A 5 37.75 -33.29 -22.33
CA GLY A 5 37.22 -31.94 -22.57
C GLY A 5 35.94 -31.78 -21.74
N CYS A 6 35.93 -30.80 -20.85
CA CYS A 6 34.74 -30.39 -20.10
C CYS A 6 33.97 -29.37 -20.94
N ILE A 7 32.79 -29.76 -21.41
CA ILE A 7 31.79 -28.87 -22.00
C ILE A 7 31.06 -28.21 -20.82
N LEU A 8 31.27 -26.89 -20.66
CA LEU A 8 30.45 -26.04 -19.78
C LEU A 8 29.14 -25.74 -20.50
N LEU A 9 28.06 -26.43 -20.09
CA LEU A 9 26.69 -26.06 -20.41
C LEU A 9 26.31 -24.82 -19.59
N LEU A 10 26.31 -23.66 -20.25
CA LEU A 10 25.66 -22.44 -19.78
C LEU A 10 24.14 -22.67 -19.75
N SER A 11 23.58 -22.98 -18.59
CA SER A 11 22.14 -22.89 -18.38
C SER A 11 21.74 -21.40 -18.32
N GLY A 12 21.14 -20.92 -19.40
CA GLY A 12 20.49 -19.62 -19.44
C GLY A 12 19.43 -19.52 -18.35
N LEU A 13 19.68 -18.65 -17.38
CA LEU A 13 18.67 -18.16 -16.44
C LEU A 13 17.68 -17.31 -17.25
N THR A 14 16.64 -17.95 -17.79
CA THR A 14 15.42 -17.24 -18.16
C THR A 14 14.86 -16.64 -16.89
N VAL A 15 14.96 -15.33 -16.73
CA VAL A 15 14.22 -14.58 -15.71
C VAL A 15 12.73 -14.81 -16.01
N THR A 16 12.11 -15.75 -15.32
CA THR A 16 10.66 -15.93 -15.40
C THR A 16 10.03 -14.71 -14.73
N LEU A 17 9.34 -13.88 -15.53
CA LEU A 17 8.39 -12.90 -15.01
C LEU A 17 7.49 -13.63 -14.02
N SER A 18 7.53 -13.25 -12.74
CA SER A 18 6.60 -13.75 -11.73
C SER A 18 5.22 -13.21 -12.10
N ALA A 19 4.42 -14.01 -12.79
CA ALA A 19 3.04 -13.66 -13.13
C ALA A 19 2.28 -13.27 -11.85
N GLN A 20 1.51 -12.19 -11.92
CA GLN A 20 0.70 -11.71 -10.80
C GLN A 20 -0.46 -12.63 -10.48
N VAL A 21 -0.98 -13.34 -11.48
CA VAL A 21 -2.08 -14.29 -11.30
C VAL A 21 -1.82 -15.60 -12.04
N SER A 22 -2.15 -16.72 -11.39
CA SER A 22 -2.14 -18.04 -12.02
C SER A 22 -3.27 -18.91 -11.50
N PHE A 23 -3.86 -19.70 -12.39
CA PHE A 23 -4.88 -20.69 -12.07
C PHE A 23 -4.27 -22.09 -11.97
N SER A 24 -4.79 -22.91 -11.06
CA SER A 24 -4.36 -24.28 -10.85
C SER A 24 -5.45 -25.11 -10.15
N GLY A 25 -5.15 -26.35 -9.79
CA GLY A 25 -6.03 -27.14 -8.91
C GLY A 25 -7.38 -27.56 -9.50
N LEU A 26 -7.52 -27.61 -10.82
CA LEU A 26 -8.79 -27.91 -11.50
C LEU A 26 -9.37 -29.26 -11.07
N ALA A 27 -10.64 -29.27 -10.64
CA ALA A 27 -11.43 -30.49 -10.50
C ALA A 27 -12.90 -30.25 -10.84
N VAL A 28 -13.53 -31.18 -11.55
CA VAL A 28 -14.96 -31.15 -11.87
C VAL A 28 -15.72 -32.22 -11.11
N ASP A 29 -16.99 -31.96 -10.82
CA ASP A 29 -17.93 -32.94 -10.29
C ASP A 29 -18.54 -33.79 -11.43
N GLN A 30 -19.58 -34.59 -11.14
CA GLN A 30 -20.31 -35.34 -12.19
C GLN A 30 -21.24 -34.45 -13.02
N GLY A 31 -21.51 -33.22 -12.58
CA GLY A 31 -22.33 -32.23 -13.26
C GLY A 31 -21.50 -31.18 -13.99
N LYS A 32 -21.79 -29.91 -13.69
CA LYS A 32 -21.19 -28.73 -14.31
C LYS A 32 -20.52 -27.81 -13.29
N HIS A 33 -20.07 -28.36 -12.16
CA HIS A 33 -19.36 -27.61 -11.14
C HIS A 33 -17.86 -27.82 -11.30
N LEU A 34 -17.10 -26.72 -11.32
CA LEU A 34 -15.65 -26.70 -11.41
C LEU A 34 -15.09 -26.03 -10.16
N VAL A 35 -14.19 -26.70 -9.46
CA VAL A 35 -13.36 -26.08 -8.42
C VAL A 35 -11.96 -25.79 -8.97
N PHE A 36 -11.38 -24.66 -8.58
CA PHE A 36 -10.04 -24.25 -8.98
C PHE A 36 -9.41 -23.31 -7.95
N SER A 37 -8.09 -23.23 -7.95
CA SER A 37 -7.34 -22.25 -7.18
C SER A 37 -6.87 -21.09 -8.04
N VAL A 38 -6.86 -19.90 -7.45
CA VAL A 38 -6.27 -18.69 -8.00
C VAL A 38 -5.17 -18.25 -7.04
N GLN A 39 -3.97 -18.12 -7.57
CA GLN A 39 -2.88 -17.41 -6.89
C GLN A 39 -2.88 -15.97 -7.41
N ALA A 40 -2.86 -14.99 -6.53
CA ALA A 40 -2.85 -13.57 -6.89
C ALA A 40 -1.90 -12.77 -5.97
N SER A 41 -1.32 -11.69 -6.50
CA SER A 41 -0.52 -10.76 -5.70
C SER A 41 -1.42 -9.96 -4.74
N SER A 42 -0.97 -9.77 -3.50
CA SER A 42 -1.68 -9.06 -2.43
C SER A 42 -0.80 -8.01 -1.75
N ALA A 43 -1.33 -7.27 -0.77
CA ALA A 43 -0.56 -6.22 -0.10
C ALA A 43 0.57 -6.79 0.77
N GLN A 44 0.41 -8.00 1.35
CA GLN A 44 1.44 -8.68 2.13
C GLN A 44 2.14 -9.83 1.39
N GLY A 45 1.97 -9.96 0.07
CA GLY A 45 2.71 -10.92 -0.74
C GLY A 45 1.85 -11.59 -1.80
N THR A 46 1.56 -12.88 -1.58
CA THR A 46 0.77 -13.69 -2.50
C THR A 46 -0.33 -14.39 -1.72
N ASP A 47 -1.57 -14.26 -2.18
CA ASP A 47 -2.71 -14.99 -1.63
C ASP A 47 -3.11 -16.11 -2.59
N ILE A 48 -3.53 -17.25 -2.04
CA ILE A 48 -4.10 -18.37 -2.78
C ILE A 48 -5.53 -18.58 -2.30
N GLY A 49 -6.49 -18.39 -3.19
CA GLY A 49 -7.92 -18.58 -2.93
C GLY A 49 -8.48 -19.72 -3.77
N TRP A 50 -9.46 -20.43 -3.23
CA TRP A 50 -10.22 -21.45 -3.95
C TRP A 50 -11.63 -20.97 -4.28
N PHE A 51 -12.09 -21.33 -5.47
CA PHE A 51 -13.36 -20.89 -6.03
C PHE A 51 -14.07 -22.06 -6.71
N GLU A 52 -15.38 -22.02 -6.64
CA GLU A 52 -16.27 -22.88 -7.43
C GLU A 52 -16.91 -22.06 -8.54
N ALA A 53 -16.94 -22.60 -9.75
CA ALA A 53 -17.71 -22.07 -10.87
C ALA A 53 -18.81 -23.06 -11.26
N ASP A 54 -20.04 -22.56 -11.33
CA ASP A 54 -21.12 -23.22 -12.04
C ASP A 54 -20.97 -22.91 -13.55
N LEU A 55 -20.58 -23.90 -14.33
CA LEU A 55 -20.33 -23.77 -15.77
C LEU A 55 -21.62 -23.55 -16.59
N GLY A 56 -22.80 -23.78 -16.00
CA GLY A 56 -24.09 -23.51 -16.61
C GLY A 56 -24.51 -22.04 -16.46
N SER A 57 -24.44 -21.51 -15.24
CA SER A 57 -24.85 -20.12 -14.93
C SER A 57 -23.73 -19.09 -15.06
N GLY A 58 -22.47 -19.53 -15.02
CA GLY A 58 -21.28 -18.69 -14.93
C GLY A 58 -21.07 -18.06 -13.54
N GLN A 59 -21.79 -18.53 -12.52
CA GLN A 59 -21.69 -18.02 -11.17
C GLN A 59 -20.44 -18.54 -10.47
N LEU A 60 -19.69 -17.63 -9.84
CA LEU A 60 -18.53 -17.93 -9.01
C LEU A 60 -18.89 -17.87 -7.51
N THR A 61 -18.41 -18.84 -6.76
CA THR A 61 -18.53 -18.90 -5.29
C THR A 61 -17.13 -18.98 -4.69
N THR A 62 -16.83 -18.09 -3.74
CA THR A 62 -15.57 -18.13 -2.98
C THR A 62 -15.64 -19.21 -1.91
N LEU A 63 -14.62 -20.07 -1.84
CA LEU A 63 -14.57 -21.21 -0.93
C LEU A 63 -13.55 -21.04 0.19
N THR A 64 -12.43 -20.34 -0.08
CA THR A 64 -11.45 -20.00 0.97
C THR A 64 -11.20 -18.50 1.02
N PHE A 65 -10.85 -18.04 2.21
CA PHE A 65 -10.78 -16.61 2.51
C PHE A 65 -9.45 -16.26 3.19
N PRO A 66 -8.34 -16.21 2.44
CA PRO A 66 -7.05 -15.82 3.04
C PRO A 66 -7.17 -14.41 3.61
N VAL A 67 -6.51 -14.13 4.74
CA VAL A 67 -6.61 -12.81 5.37
C VAL A 67 -5.36 -12.01 5.05
N ASP A 68 -5.44 -10.90 4.33
CA ASP A 68 -4.30 -10.03 4.03
C ASP A 68 -4.27 -8.80 4.95
N THR A 69 -5.39 -8.09 5.02
CA THR A 69 -5.62 -7.00 5.97
C THR A 69 -6.91 -7.26 6.72
N ALA A 70 -6.94 -6.99 8.02
CA ALA A 70 -8.11 -7.23 8.85
C ALA A 70 -8.40 -6.04 9.78
N GLU A 71 -9.66 -5.88 10.11
CA GLU A 71 -10.15 -4.87 11.04
C GLU A 71 -11.31 -5.43 11.88
N TRP A 72 -11.40 -4.93 13.11
CA TRP A 72 -12.53 -5.21 14.00
C TRP A 72 -13.49 -4.02 13.98
N LEU A 73 -14.77 -4.25 13.66
CA LEU A 73 -15.80 -3.23 13.71
C LEU A 73 -16.45 -3.24 15.11
N PRO A 74 -16.12 -2.30 16.01
CA PRO A 74 -16.44 -2.41 17.43
C PRO A 74 -17.94 -2.36 17.73
N LYS A 75 -18.70 -1.51 17.01
CA LYS A 75 -20.15 -1.34 17.21
C LYS A 75 -20.92 -2.55 16.65
N ALA A 76 -20.48 -3.08 15.50
CA ALA A 76 -21.04 -4.28 14.89
C ALA A 76 -20.58 -5.59 15.56
N LYS A 77 -19.46 -5.57 16.30
CA LYS A 77 -18.79 -6.72 16.93
C LYS A 77 -18.49 -7.85 15.93
N VAL A 78 -17.98 -7.47 14.76
CA VAL A 78 -17.65 -8.40 13.68
C VAL A 78 -16.22 -8.18 13.20
N LEU A 79 -15.60 -9.29 12.78
CA LEU A 79 -14.34 -9.28 12.09
C LEU A 79 -14.58 -9.07 10.59
N GLN A 80 -13.82 -8.17 10.01
CA GLN A 80 -13.79 -7.93 8.58
C GLN A 80 -12.36 -7.99 8.07
N TRP A 81 -12.17 -8.47 6.85
CA TRP A 81 -10.86 -8.52 6.22
C TRP A 81 -10.96 -8.32 4.72
N SER A 82 -9.81 -8.04 4.12
CA SER A 82 -9.65 -7.96 2.68
C SER A 82 -8.43 -8.78 2.25
N ASN A 83 -8.44 -9.20 0.99
CA ASN A 83 -7.35 -9.90 0.31
C ASN A 83 -7.37 -9.55 -1.19
N ALA A 84 -6.53 -10.22 -1.99
CA ALA A 84 -6.48 -10.03 -3.44
C ALA A 84 -7.81 -10.31 -4.18
N PHE A 85 -8.74 -11.03 -3.55
CA PHE A 85 -10.02 -11.48 -4.10
C PHE A 85 -11.22 -10.66 -3.60
N GLY A 86 -11.02 -9.66 -2.74
CA GLY A 86 -12.06 -8.76 -2.26
C GLY A 86 -12.12 -8.62 -0.74
N SER A 87 -13.22 -8.05 -0.25
CA SER A 87 -13.47 -7.84 1.18
C SER A 87 -14.59 -8.74 1.70
N PHE A 88 -14.36 -9.32 2.89
CA PHE A 88 -15.19 -10.33 3.52
C PHE A 88 -15.43 -10.03 4.99
N ARG A 89 -16.56 -10.51 5.52
CA ARG A 89 -16.95 -10.33 6.91
C ARG A 89 -17.42 -11.64 7.51
N LEU A 90 -16.94 -11.93 8.72
CA LEU A 90 -17.41 -13.06 9.52
C LEU A 90 -18.62 -12.60 10.34
N LEU A 91 -19.77 -13.18 10.05
CA LEU A 91 -20.99 -12.94 10.81
C LEU A 91 -20.95 -13.69 12.15
N PRO A 92 -21.68 -13.23 13.18
CA PRO A 92 -21.75 -13.92 14.47
C PRO A 92 -22.22 -15.37 14.38
N GLN A 93 -22.99 -15.72 13.35
CA GLN A 93 -23.46 -17.09 13.09
C GLN A 93 -22.38 -18.02 12.51
N GLY A 94 -21.20 -17.50 12.15
CA GLY A 94 -20.09 -18.26 11.57
C GLY A 94 -19.97 -18.19 10.05
N ASN A 95 -20.96 -17.64 9.36
CA ASN A 95 -20.94 -17.50 7.90
C ASN A 95 -20.10 -16.30 7.45
N VAL A 96 -19.45 -16.44 6.30
CA VAL A 96 -18.69 -15.36 5.66
C VAL A 96 -19.53 -14.71 4.56
N VAL A 97 -19.59 -13.37 4.57
CA VAL A 97 -20.28 -12.59 3.52
C VAL A 97 -19.31 -11.65 2.82
N THR A 98 -19.58 -11.38 1.55
CA THR A 98 -18.88 -10.36 0.76
C THR A 98 -19.38 -8.97 1.15
N VAL A 99 -18.47 -8.01 1.31
CA VAL A 99 -18.79 -6.62 1.69
C VAL A 99 -18.25 -5.56 0.72
N SER A 100 -17.71 -6.00 -0.43
CA SER A 100 -17.27 -5.12 -1.52
C SER A 100 -17.90 -5.52 -2.86
N PRO A 101 -18.26 -4.55 -3.72
CA PRO A 101 -18.82 -4.83 -5.05
C PRO A 101 -17.83 -5.51 -6.01
N ASP A 102 -16.53 -5.29 -5.79
CA ASP A 102 -15.45 -5.77 -6.67
C ASP A 102 -14.87 -7.14 -6.25
N SER A 103 -15.51 -7.85 -5.29
CA SER A 103 -15.02 -9.17 -4.91
C SER A 103 -15.10 -10.16 -6.06
N PHE A 104 -14.13 -11.08 -6.14
CA PHE A 104 -14.11 -12.18 -7.10
C PHE A 104 -15.12 -13.26 -6.71
N SER A 105 -16.40 -12.93 -6.85
CA SER A 105 -17.56 -13.75 -6.57
C SER A 105 -18.73 -13.32 -7.48
N GLY A 106 -19.74 -14.18 -7.61
CA GLY A 106 -20.87 -13.93 -8.51
C GLY A 106 -20.41 -13.88 -9.97
N LYS A 107 -20.61 -12.74 -10.63
CA LYS A 107 -20.19 -12.50 -12.02
C LYS A 107 -19.05 -11.48 -12.14
N SER A 108 -18.53 -10.99 -11.01
CA SER A 108 -17.48 -9.99 -10.98
C SER A 108 -16.15 -10.58 -11.42
N LEU A 109 -15.38 -9.81 -12.19
CA LEU A 109 -14.08 -10.21 -12.70
C LEU A 109 -12.99 -9.92 -11.68
N LEU A 110 -11.93 -10.73 -11.71
CA LEU A 110 -10.75 -10.49 -10.91
C LEU A 110 -10.14 -9.15 -11.32
N ARG A 111 -9.97 -8.24 -10.35
CA ARG A 111 -9.26 -6.99 -10.53
C ARG A 111 -7.75 -7.21 -10.35
N TRP A 112 -6.96 -6.50 -11.15
CA TRP A 112 -5.51 -6.59 -11.16
C TRP A 112 -4.93 -5.44 -10.37
N GLY A 113 -3.76 -5.63 -9.77
CA GLY A 113 -3.11 -4.62 -8.94
C GLY A 113 -3.60 -4.61 -7.50
N LYS A 114 -3.17 -3.59 -6.74
CA LYS A 114 -3.56 -3.47 -5.33
C LYS A 114 -5.05 -3.14 -5.20
N PRO A 115 -5.81 -3.82 -4.33
CA PRO A 115 -7.20 -3.45 -4.09
C PRO A 115 -7.31 -2.02 -3.54
N LEU A 116 -8.31 -1.27 -4.00
CA LEU A 116 -8.58 0.06 -3.46
C LEU A 116 -9.23 -0.05 -2.08
N PRO A 117 -8.65 0.53 -1.02
CA PRO A 117 -9.23 0.51 0.32
C PRO A 117 -10.62 1.16 0.33
N SER A 118 -11.48 0.64 1.21
CA SER A 118 -12.80 1.16 1.50
C SER A 118 -12.88 1.61 2.96
N ALA A 119 -13.78 2.55 3.28
CA ALA A 119 -14.03 2.98 4.66
C ALA A 119 -15.41 2.51 5.11
N TYR A 120 -15.49 1.71 6.17
CA TYR A 120 -16.73 1.11 6.63
C TYR A 120 -17.35 1.90 7.78
N SER A 121 -18.67 2.03 7.77
CA SER A 121 -19.37 2.66 8.89
C SER A 121 -19.22 1.82 10.16
N PRO A 122 -19.25 2.42 11.37
CA PRO A 122 -19.00 1.68 12.62
C PRO A 122 -19.97 0.51 12.85
N GLU A 123 -21.23 0.66 12.46
CA GLU A 123 -22.26 -0.38 12.49
C GLU A 123 -22.16 -1.40 11.34
N GLY A 124 -21.29 -1.15 10.36
CA GLY A 124 -21.00 -2.06 9.26
C GLY A 124 -22.12 -2.16 8.21
N ALA A 125 -23.10 -1.26 8.21
CA ALA A 125 -24.17 -1.26 7.22
C ALA A 125 -23.75 -0.61 5.89
N TRP A 126 -22.77 0.28 5.92
CA TRP A 126 -22.33 1.07 4.79
C TRP A 126 -20.82 0.98 4.56
N ALA A 127 -20.41 1.12 3.31
CA ALA A 127 -19.01 1.26 2.91
C ALA A 127 -18.84 2.44 1.96
N LEU A 128 -17.78 3.23 2.13
CA LEU A 128 -17.34 4.22 1.16
C LEU A 128 -16.28 3.57 0.29
N VAL A 129 -16.60 3.41 -0.99
CA VAL A 129 -15.81 2.70 -2.00
C VAL A 129 -15.29 3.66 -3.06
N GLN A 130 -14.11 3.36 -3.58
CA GLN A 130 -13.48 4.12 -4.67
C GLN A 130 -13.75 3.44 -6.01
N ILE A 131 -14.45 4.14 -6.90
CA ILE A 131 -14.74 3.65 -8.26
C ILE A 131 -13.69 4.21 -9.21
N GLN A 132 -12.77 3.37 -9.66
CA GLN A 132 -11.70 3.78 -10.57
C GLN A 132 -12.26 4.19 -11.94
N LYS A 133 -11.84 5.37 -12.43
CA LYS A 133 -12.17 5.89 -13.77
C LYS A 133 -10.93 6.02 -14.64
N SER A 134 -9.82 6.40 -14.04
CA SER A 134 -8.47 6.39 -14.62
C SER A 134 -7.49 5.78 -13.62
N PRO A 135 -6.22 5.57 -13.98
CA PRO A 135 -5.22 5.04 -13.04
C PRO A 135 -5.06 5.84 -11.73
N ILE A 136 -5.43 7.12 -11.74
CA ILE A 136 -5.21 8.04 -10.61
C ILE A 136 -6.48 8.74 -10.12
N GLU A 137 -7.54 8.77 -10.91
CA GLU A 137 -8.78 9.47 -10.59
C GLU A 137 -9.98 8.51 -10.62
N GLY A 138 -10.96 8.82 -9.79
CA GLY A 138 -12.18 8.05 -9.69
C GLY A 138 -13.30 8.80 -9.01
N ASP A 139 -14.36 8.07 -8.71
CA ASP A 139 -15.51 8.56 -7.97
C ASP A 139 -15.49 7.98 -6.54
N LEU A 140 -16.01 8.75 -5.58
CA LEU A 140 -16.32 8.24 -4.25
C LEU A 140 -17.80 7.87 -4.23
N ALA A 141 -18.11 6.66 -3.78
CA ALA A 141 -19.49 6.19 -3.66
C ALA A 141 -19.76 5.53 -2.31
N LEU A 142 -21.00 5.67 -1.85
CA LEU A 142 -21.55 5.04 -0.68
C LEU A 142 -22.29 3.76 -1.11
N TRP A 143 -21.83 2.63 -0.61
CA TRP A 143 -22.36 1.30 -0.87
C TRP A 143 -23.16 0.81 0.34
N ASN A 144 -24.40 0.41 0.10
CA ASN A 144 -25.22 -0.28 1.09
C ASN A 144 -24.92 -1.78 1.03
N ILE A 145 -24.30 -2.32 2.08
CA ILE A 145 -23.83 -3.71 2.09
C ILE A 145 -24.98 -4.71 2.00
N LYS A 146 -26.16 -4.39 2.57
CA LYS A 146 -27.31 -5.29 2.60
C LYS A 146 -28.06 -5.34 1.27
N THR A 147 -28.27 -4.18 0.64
CA THR A 147 -29.10 -4.06 -0.58
C THR A 147 -28.28 -4.11 -1.86
N GLY A 148 -26.96 -3.89 -1.79
CA GLY A 148 -26.10 -3.72 -2.95
C GLY A 148 -26.35 -2.41 -3.71
N MET A 149 -27.04 -1.44 -3.10
CA MET A 149 -27.26 -0.14 -3.71
C MET A 149 -26.00 0.72 -3.62
N LEU A 150 -25.59 1.28 -4.75
CA LEU A 150 -24.44 2.18 -4.87
C LEU A 150 -24.91 3.60 -5.17
N GLU A 151 -24.52 4.55 -4.32
CA GLU A 151 -24.84 5.98 -4.46
C GLU A 151 -23.56 6.78 -4.60
N ARG A 152 -23.45 7.60 -5.64
CA ARG A 152 -22.25 8.42 -5.85
C ARG A 152 -22.25 9.64 -4.94
N ILE A 153 -21.21 9.79 -4.12
CA ILE A 153 -21.00 10.95 -3.23
C ILE A 153 -20.32 12.10 -3.96
N THR A 154 -19.26 11.80 -4.72
CA THR A 154 -18.54 12.82 -5.50
C THR A 154 -17.76 12.21 -6.66
N GLN A 155 -17.38 13.06 -7.61
CA GLN A 155 -16.58 12.72 -8.78
C GLN A 155 -15.19 13.37 -8.72
N GLY A 156 -14.21 12.76 -9.38
CA GLY A 156 -12.87 13.32 -9.56
C GLY A 156 -12.06 13.37 -8.26
N ILE A 157 -12.20 12.36 -7.41
CA ILE A 157 -11.27 12.17 -6.29
C ILE A 157 -9.96 11.60 -6.82
N THR A 158 -8.85 11.96 -6.17
CA THR A 158 -7.60 11.23 -6.37
C THR A 158 -7.70 9.91 -5.61
N LEU A 159 -7.41 8.81 -6.30
CA LEU A 159 -7.45 7.48 -5.72
C LEU A 159 -6.33 7.28 -4.70
N SER A 160 -6.47 6.28 -3.85
CA SER A 160 -5.39 5.82 -2.98
C SER A 160 -5.46 4.31 -2.84
N THR A 161 -4.31 3.64 -2.94
CA THR A 161 -4.16 2.19 -2.69
C THR A 161 -3.77 1.88 -1.25
N ASN A 162 -3.38 2.90 -0.46
CA ASN A 162 -2.76 2.71 0.85
C ASN A 162 -3.56 3.34 2.00
N SER A 163 -4.59 4.13 1.70
CA SER A 163 -5.40 4.81 2.70
C SER A 163 -6.88 4.70 2.36
N ALA A 164 -7.70 4.59 3.40
CA ALA A 164 -9.15 4.70 3.29
C ALA A 164 -9.54 6.05 2.64
N PRO A 165 -10.61 6.09 1.82
CA PRO A 165 -11.01 7.30 1.10
C PRO A 165 -11.74 8.32 1.99
N ALA A 166 -12.13 7.93 3.20
CA ALA A 166 -12.87 8.75 4.14
C ALA A 166 -12.67 8.29 5.59
N LEU A 167 -13.07 9.12 6.53
CA LEU A 167 -13.08 8.86 7.97
C LEU A 167 -14.49 8.98 8.53
N TRP A 168 -15.06 7.88 8.99
CA TRP A 168 -16.35 7.84 9.67
C TRP A 168 -16.26 8.37 11.11
N SER A 169 -17.28 9.10 11.55
CA SER A 169 -17.46 9.43 12.96
C SER A 169 -17.73 8.15 13.77
N PRO A 170 -17.34 8.08 15.05
CA PRO A 170 -17.52 6.88 15.87
C PRO A 170 -18.98 6.41 15.99
N ASN A 171 -19.93 7.35 15.91
CA ASN A 171 -21.36 7.07 15.95
C ASN A 171 -21.96 6.64 14.59
N GLY A 172 -21.26 6.90 13.47
CA GLY A 172 -21.70 6.58 12.11
C GLY A 172 -22.60 7.63 11.45
N GLU A 173 -22.82 8.78 12.09
CA GLU A 173 -23.71 9.83 11.59
C GLU A 173 -23.05 10.70 10.52
N PHE A 174 -21.73 10.84 10.56
CA PHE A 174 -20.96 11.67 9.66
C PHE A 174 -19.76 10.92 9.10
N PHE A 175 -19.27 11.38 7.96
CA PHE A 175 -17.93 11.05 7.50
C PHE A 175 -17.25 12.26 6.85
N VAL A 176 -15.93 12.27 6.88
CA VAL A 176 -15.10 13.27 6.19
C VAL A 176 -14.33 12.62 5.05
N TYR A 177 -14.32 13.24 3.88
CA TYR A 177 -13.55 12.82 2.70
C TYR A 177 -12.71 13.95 2.14
N VAL A 178 -11.79 13.62 1.24
CA VAL A 178 -10.90 14.59 0.57
C VAL A 178 -11.19 14.64 -0.92
N LYS A 179 -11.24 15.86 -1.46
CA LYS A 179 -11.24 16.13 -2.89
C LYS A 179 -10.42 17.37 -3.19
N ALA A 180 -9.48 17.26 -4.12
CA ALA A 180 -8.56 18.33 -4.51
C ALA A 180 -7.88 19.02 -3.29
N ASP A 181 -7.31 18.21 -2.38
CA ASP A 181 -6.64 18.65 -1.14
C ASP A 181 -7.51 19.56 -0.25
N ARG A 182 -8.83 19.34 -0.28
CA ARG A 182 -9.81 19.95 0.61
C ARG A 182 -10.66 18.89 1.29
N LEU A 183 -11.06 19.17 2.52
CA LEU A 183 -11.86 18.30 3.36
C LEU A 183 -13.34 18.67 3.25
N TYR A 184 -14.19 17.66 3.15
CA TYR A 184 -15.64 17.79 3.06
C TYR A 184 -16.30 16.85 4.05
N TYR A 185 -17.34 17.30 4.74
CA TYR A 185 -18.16 16.42 5.56
C TYR A 185 -19.38 15.91 4.78
N TYR A 186 -19.95 14.80 5.22
CA TYR A 186 -21.22 14.27 4.73
C TYR A 186 -22.04 13.77 5.92
N SER A 187 -23.37 13.98 5.90
CA SER A 187 -24.29 13.59 6.97
C SER A 187 -25.24 12.51 6.48
N MET A 188 -25.31 11.40 7.23
CA MET A 188 -26.23 10.30 6.95
C MET A 188 -27.69 10.67 7.26
N GLU A 189 -27.92 11.54 8.23
CA GLU A 189 -29.25 12.06 8.53
C GLU A 189 -29.78 12.95 7.39
N GLN A 190 -28.97 13.91 6.93
CA GLN A 190 -29.33 14.77 5.80
C GLN A 190 -29.60 13.96 4.53
N ARG A 191 -28.83 12.88 4.31
CA ARG A 191 -29.07 11.92 3.23
C ARG A 191 -30.42 11.22 3.39
N ALA A 192 -30.75 10.72 4.58
CA ALA A 192 -32.01 10.04 4.82
C ALA A 192 -33.23 10.95 4.62
N GLN A 193 -33.06 12.27 4.81
CA GLN A 193 -34.10 13.28 4.61
C GLN A 193 -34.10 13.92 3.21
N ASP A 194 -33.20 13.51 2.32
CA ASP A 194 -32.99 14.13 0.99
C ASP A 194 -32.71 15.64 1.05
N ARG A 195 -31.86 16.05 2.01
CA ARG A 195 -31.51 17.45 2.33
C ARG A 195 -30.00 17.71 2.37
N VAL A 196 -29.21 16.90 1.70
CA VAL A 196 -27.75 17.06 1.68
C VAL A 196 -27.40 18.37 0.95
N PRO A 197 -26.69 19.33 1.59
CA PRO A 197 -26.26 20.55 0.92
C PRO A 197 -25.33 20.26 -0.27
N PRO A 198 -25.31 21.13 -1.30
CA PRO A 198 -24.33 21.08 -2.38
C PRO A 198 -22.90 20.91 -1.87
N GLU A 199 -22.07 20.14 -2.58
CA GLU A 199 -20.70 19.81 -2.14
C GLU A 199 -19.87 21.04 -1.78
N ALA A 200 -19.97 22.13 -2.54
CA ALA A 200 -19.22 23.35 -2.30
C ALA A 200 -19.49 23.96 -0.92
N LEU A 201 -20.71 23.81 -0.38
CA LEU A 201 -21.10 24.31 0.94
C LEU A 201 -20.60 23.41 2.07
N ARG A 202 -20.34 22.13 1.81
CA ARG A 202 -19.88 21.15 2.81
C ARG A 202 -18.37 21.19 3.05
N CYS A 203 -17.66 22.14 2.45
CA CYS A 203 -16.20 22.25 2.55
C CYS A 203 -15.77 22.75 3.93
N LEU A 204 -14.95 21.97 4.62
CA LEU A 204 -14.39 22.31 5.93
C LEU A 204 -13.12 23.18 5.84
N GLY A 205 -12.33 23.00 4.77
CA GLY A 205 -11.05 23.69 4.62
C GLY A 205 -10.03 22.93 3.76
N ALA A 206 -8.83 23.48 3.64
CA ALA A 206 -7.71 22.84 2.95
C ALA A 206 -7.03 21.78 3.84
N GLY A 207 -6.70 20.62 3.29
CA GLY A 207 -6.03 19.57 4.05
C GLY A 207 -6.29 18.17 3.51
N LEU A 208 -5.77 17.19 4.22
CA LEU A 208 -5.93 15.77 3.93
C LEU A 208 -6.62 15.07 5.11
N LEU A 209 -6.98 13.79 4.96
CA LEU A 209 -7.50 12.99 6.07
C LEU A 209 -6.49 12.85 7.23
N SER A 210 -5.20 13.08 7.00
CA SER A 210 -4.19 13.17 8.06
C SER A 210 -4.33 14.43 8.93
N SER A 211 -5.02 15.47 8.45
CA SER A 211 -5.28 16.71 9.17
C SER A 211 -6.43 16.61 10.16
N VAL A 212 -7.26 15.57 10.09
CA VAL A 212 -8.47 15.45 10.92
C VAL A 212 -8.55 14.13 11.68
N ARG A 213 -9.17 14.18 12.86
CA ARG A 213 -9.52 13.00 13.67
C ARG A 213 -10.86 13.26 14.34
N TRP A 214 -11.64 12.20 14.52
CA TRP A 214 -12.82 12.24 15.37
C TRP A 214 -12.42 11.99 16.83
N SER A 215 -12.97 12.78 17.76
CA SER A 215 -12.94 12.44 19.19
C SER A 215 -13.88 11.26 19.47
N PRO A 216 -13.73 10.55 20.59
CA PRO A 216 -14.68 9.51 20.99
C PRO A 216 -16.13 10.00 21.09
N ASP A 217 -16.32 11.26 21.46
CA ASP A 217 -17.64 11.91 21.59
C ASP A 217 -18.25 12.33 20.25
N GLY A 218 -17.50 12.20 19.15
CA GLY A 218 -17.96 12.56 17.81
C GLY A 218 -17.59 13.97 17.36
N ASP A 219 -16.81 14.73 18.13
CA ASP A 219 -16.28 16.02 17.69
C ASP A 219 -15.24 15.83 16.58
N LEU A 220 -15.24 16.72 15.60
CA LEU A 220 -14.19 16.72 14.58
C LEU A 220 -13.06 17.65 15.01
N VAL A 221 -11.88 17.07 15.19
CA VAL A 221 -10.65 17.80 15.49
C VAL A 221 -9.84 17.95 14.21
N TYR A 222 -9.41 19.18 13.91
CA TYR A 222 -8.76 19.57 12.68
C TYR A 222 -7.48 20.36 12.97
N VAL A 223 -6.34 19.85 12.52
CA VAL A 223 -5.07 20.58 12.51
C VAL A 223 -4.97 21.45 11.26
N ARG A 224 -4.88 22.76 11.46
CA ARG A 224 -4.66 23.76 10.42
C ARG A 224 -3.47 24.63 10.78
N ASP A 225 -2.53 24.74 9.86
CA ASP A 225 -1.25 25.42 10.07
C ASP A 225 -0.56 24.89 11.33
N ASN A 226 -0.40 25.72 12.35
CA ASN A 226 0.18 25.34 13.63
C ASN A 226 -0.88 25.19 14.73
N SER A 227 -2.16 25.01 14.44
CA SER A 227 -3.21 25.01 15.46
C SER A 227 -4.16 23.83 15.32
N LEU A 228 -4.58 23.28 16.45
CA LEU A 228 -5.57 22.23 16.59
C LEU A 228 -6.92 22.87 16.91
N TRP A 229 -7.90 22.66 16.06
CA TRP A 229 -9.25 23.20 16.18
C TRP A 229 -10.26 22.08 16.41
N ARG A 230 -11.39 22.41 17.03
CA ARG A 230 -12.51 21.49 17.28
C ARG A 230 -13.78 22.05 16.68
N LEU A 231 -14.55 21.19 16.02
CA LEU A 231 -15.90 21.46 15.51
C LEU A 231 -16.87 20.44 16.11
N LEU A 232 -17.97 20.94 16.68
CA LEU A 232 -19.01 20.10 17.27
C LEU A 232 -19.94 19.56 16.17
N PRO A 233 -20.55 18.37 16.35
CA PRO A 233 -21.46 17.78 15.37
C PRO A 233 -22.62 18.70 14.94
N GLN A 234 -23.19 19.44 15.90
CA GLN A 234 -24.31 20.36 15.65
C GLN A 234 -23.95 21.54 14.74
N ASP A 235 -22.66 21.87 14.62
CA ASP A 235 -22.20 23.04 13.88
C ASP A 235 -21.90 22.72 12.40
N PHE A 236 -21.90 21.45 11.98
CA PHE A 236 -21.64 21.08 10.58
C PHE A 236 -22.65 21.71 9.62
N TYR A 237 -23.94 21.63 9.94
CA TYR A 237 -24.97 22.20 9.08
C TYR A 237 -24.93 23.72 9.07
N THR A 238 -24.74 24.33 10.24
CA THR A 238 -24.56 25.78 10.40
C THR A 238 -23.39 26.30 9.57
N LEU A 239 -22.25 25.59 9.58
CA LEU A 239 -21.08 25.92 8.76
C LEU A 239 -21.40 25.87 7.25
N SER A 240 -22.23 24.92 6.80
CA SER A 240 -22.68 24.88 5.40
C SER A 240 -23.59 26.04 5.00
N LEU A 241 -24.37 26.58 5.95
CA LEU A 241 -25.31 27.68 5.67
C LEU A 241 -24.60 29.04 5.66
N PHE A 242 -23.72 29.29 6.62
CA PHE A 242 -23.10 30.60 6.82
C PHE A 242 -21.66 30.68 6.30
N GLY A 243 -21.08 29.56 5.87
CA GLY A 243 -19.73 29.48 5.35
C GLY A 243 -18.63 29.58 6.43
N PRO A 244 -17.36 29.59 6.00
CA PRO A 244 -16.20 29.55 6.91
C PRO A 244 -15.96 30.84 7.71
N GLU A 245 -16.67 31.92 7.38
CA GLU A 245 -16.60 33.21 8.11
C GLU A 245 -17.34 33.14 9.45
N TYR A 246 -18.22 32.16 9.62
CA TYR A 246 -18.92 31.90 10.87
C TYR A 246 -18.01 31.14 11.85
N GLN A 247 -17.71 31.74 13.01
CA GLN A 247 -16.75 31.21 13.99
C GLN A 247 -17.31 30.01 14.78
N THR A 248 -17.40 28.85 14.15
CA THR A 248 -17.79 27.57 14.82
C THR A 248 -16.60 26.77 15.33
N TRP A 249 -15.38 27.09 14.90
CA TRP A 249 -14.17 26.37 15.31
C TRP A 249 -13.67 26.86 16.67
N GLY A 250 -13.62 25.96 17.65
CA GLY A 250 -12.97 26.21 18.94
C GLY A 250 -11.47 25.89 18.88
N LEU A 251 -10.60 26.80 19.29
CA LEU A 251 -9.16 26.53 19.42
C LEU A 251 -8.93 25.55 20.58
N VAL A 252 -8.28 24.43 20.30
CA VAL A 252 -7.86 23.44 21.30
C VAL A 252 -6.46 23.79 21.80
N THR A 253 -5.48 23.82 20.90
CA THR A 253 -4.08 24.16 21.24
C THR A 253 -3.30 24.61 20.00
N ALA A 254 -2.15 25.25 20.20
CA ALA A 254 -1.24 25.64 19.12
C ALA A 254 0.13 24.94 19.24
N PHE A 255 0.76 24.61 18.12
CA PHE A 255 2.03 23.93 17.99
C PHE A 255 3.13 24.93 17.63
N PRO A 256 4.40 24.65 17.99
CA PRO A 256 5.52 25.52 17.62
C PRO A 256 5.84 25.47 16.11
N LEU A 257 5.44 24.40 15.42
CA LEU A 257 5.70 24.18 14.00
C LEU A 257 4.39 23.99 13.25
N ALA A 258 4.37 24.40 11.98
CA ALA A 258 3.27 24.14 11.08
C ALA A 258 3.18 22.65 10.76
N PHE A 259 1.96 22.11 10.82
CA PHE A 259 1.66 20.72 10.50
C PHE A 259 1.67 20.50 9.00
N ASN A 260 2.47 19.56 8.52
CA ASN A 260 2.48 19.16 7.13
C ASN A 260 1.62 17.90 6.93
N PRO A 261 0.41 17.99 6.33
CA PRO A 261 -0.46 16.83 6.21
C PRO A 261 0.10 15.71 5.32
N ALA A 262 1.08 15.99 4.45
CA ALA A 262 1.70 14.95 3.64
C ALA A 262 2.49 13.94 4.51
N THR A 263 3.29 14.45 5.45
CA THR A 263 4.25 13.66 6.25
C THR A 263 3.84 13.48 7.70
N ASP A 264 3.13 14.46 8.27
CA ASP A 264 2.86 14.52 9.69
C ASP A 264 1.58 13.78 10.04
N ARG A 265 1.52 13.25 11.26
CA ARG A 265 0.37 12.52 11.78
C ARG A 265 0.10 12.93 13.21
N PHE A 266 -1.13 12.76 13.67
CA PHE A 266 -1.47 12.97 15.07
C PHE A 266 -2.50 11.97 15.58
N TRP A 267 -2.47 11.79 16.91
CA TRP A 267 -3.39 10.97 17.68
C TRP A 267 -3.83 11.74 18.93
N LEU A 268 -5.09 11.58 19.31
CA LEU A 268 -5.69 12.23 20.47
C LEU A 268 -5.89 11.21 21.58
N SER A 269 -5.65 11.60 22.82
CA SER A 269 -6.08 10.80 23.96
C SER A 269 -7.61 10.76 24.03
N PRO A 270 -8.21 9.67 24.56
CA PRO A 270 -9.67 9.56 24.64
C PRO A 270 -10.34 10.71 25.41
N ASP A 271 -9.65 11.25 26.41
CA ASP A 271 -10.07 12.39 27.23
C ASP A 271 -9.68 13.76 26.66
N LEU A 272 -9.08 13.78 25.46
CA LEU A 272 -8.59 14.97 24.76
C LEU A 272 -7.58 15.83 25.52
N ARG A 273 -7.02 15.37 26.65
CA ARG A 273 -5.99 16.09 27.41
C ARG A 273 -4.62 16.08 26.74
N PHE A 274 -4.41 15.15 25.80
CA PHE A 274 -3.13 14.96 25.13
C PHE A 274 -3.28 14.81 23.63
N VAL A 275 -2.28 15.33 22.93
CA VAL A 275 -2.06 15.09 21.51
C VAL A 275 -0.65 14.53 21.32
N LEU A 276 -0.55 13.39 20.65
CA LEU A 276 0.70 12.83 20.16
C LEU A 276 0.85 13.25 18.70
N LEU A 277 1.95 13.92 18.37
CA LEU A 277 2.30 14.37 17.03
C LEU A 277 3.48 13.56 16.51
N LEU A 278 3.46 13.20 15.24
CA LEU A 278 4.62 12.77 14.48
C LEU A 278 4.94 13.88 13.49
N VAL A 279 6.04 14.59 13.71
CA VAL A 279 6.50 15.72 12.89
C VAL A 279 7.60 15.25 11.94
N GLU A 280 7.50 15.66 10.68
CA GLU A 280 8.40 15.28 9.56
C GLU A 280 8.53 13.77 9.37
N GLY A 281 7.56 13.00 9.87
CA GLY A 281 7.60 11.53 9.87
C GLY A 281 8.70 10.92 10.76
N ARG A 282 9.44 11.73 11.53
CA ARG A 282 10.65 11.30 12.26
C ARG A 282 10.63 11.58 13.76
N THR A 283 9.89 12.57 14.24
CA THR A 283 9.92 12.93 15.67
C THR A 283 8.54 12.79 16.29
N LEU A 284 8.43 11.92 17.30
CA LEU A 284 7.26 11.84 18.16
C LEU A 284 7.30 12.95 19.21
N LEU A 285 6.20 13.64 19.41
CA LEU A 285 6.03 14.75 20.35
C LEU A 285 4.71 14.56 21.10
N LEU A 286 4.75 14.38 22.41
CA LEU A 286 3.56 14.36 23.25
C LEU A 286 3.34 15.74 23.86
N LYS A 287 2.16 16.31 23.64
CA LYS A 287 1.80 17.64 24.13
C LYS A 287 0.46 17.60 24.89
N SER A 288 0.38 18.34 26.00
CA SER A 288 -0.89 18.65 26.66
C SER A 288 -1.70 19.65 25.83
N THR A 289 -2.99 19.40 25.65
CA THR A 289 -3.89 20.25 24.86
C THR A 289 -4.29 21.53 25.60
N GLY A 290 -3.94 21.70 26.88
CA GLY A 290 -4.13 22.97 27.62
C GLY A 290 -5.59 23.36 27.89
N TYR A 291 -6.55 22.51 27.51
CA TYR A 291 -7.97 22.68 27.85
C TYR A 291 -8.37 21.69 28.95
N PHE A 292 -9.01 22.28 29.97
CA PHE A 292 -9.37 21.76 31.30
C PHE A 292 -8.23 21.77 32.34
N HIS A 293 -8.31 22.80 33.20
CA HIS A 293 -7.58 23.09 34.45
C HIS A 293 -6.39 24.04 34.29
N ASP A 294 -6.64 25.26 34.76
CA ASP A 294 -5.73 26.39 34.96
C ASP A 294 -5.29 27.15 33.71
N GLY A 295 -5.53 28.47 33.73
CA GLY A 295 -5.13 29.45 32.72
C GLY A 295 -3.61 29.62 32.59
N ASP A 296 -2.89 28.51 32.57
CA ASP A 296 -1.45 28.41 32.44
C ASP A 296 -1.12 28.27 30.96
N THR A 297 -0.91 29.42 30.30
CA THR A 297 -0.43 29.50 28.91
C THR A 297 1.06 29.16 28.78
N THR A 298 1.70 28.68 29.85
CA THR A 298 3.11 28.29 29.79
C THR A 298 3.26 26.95 29.07
N TRP A 299 4.08 26.93 28.02
CA TRP A 299 4.52 25.69 27.40
C TRP A 299 5.35 24.90 28.41
N LYS A 300 4.71 23.99 29.15
CA LYS A 300 5.41 22.96 29.92
C LYS A 300 5.89 21.91 28.91
N GLY A 301 7.20 21.86 28.69
CA GLY A 301 7.85 21.09 27.63
C GLY A 301 7.27 19.68 27.47
N GLY A 302 6.90 19.33 26.24
CA GLY A 302 6.42 18.00 25.91
C GLY A 302 7.56 16.99 25.78
N SER A 303 7.28 15.72 26.03
CA SER A 303 8.25 14.65 25.75
C SER A 303 8.40 14.47 24.25
N TYR A 304 9.63 14.24 23.79
CA TYR A 304 9.91 13.92 22.41
C TYR A 304 10.81 12.70 22.25
N VAL A 305 10.65 12.00 21.13
CA VAL A 305 11.51 10.88 20.73
C VAL A 305 11.85 11.04 19.25
N PRO A 306 13.12 11.28 18.89
CA PRO A 306 13.55 11.14 17.51
C PRO A 306 13.56 9.65 17.15
N LEU A 307 12.95 9.31 16.02
CA LEU A 307 12.90 7.97 15.48
C LEU A 307 13.99 7.81 14.40
N PRO A 308 14.59 6.61 14.29
CA PRO A 308 15.49 6.29 13.19
C PRO A 308 14.85 6.50 11.81
N GLY A 309 15.68 6.72 10.80
CA GLY A 309 15.27 6.76 9.40
C GLY A 309 14.46 5.53 8.99
N GLY A 310 13.39 5.74 8.20
CA GLY A 310 12.48 4.66 7.78
C GLY A 310 11.54 4.11 8.86
N SER A 311 11.49 4.71 10.05
CA SER A 311 10.51 4.36 11.08
C SER A 311 9.08 4.73 10.69
N ARG A 312 8.11 3.95 11.17
CA ARG A 312 6.67 4.13 10.96
C ARG A 312 5.92 3.79 12.24
N VAL A 313 5.09 4.72 12.70
CA VAL A 313 4.14 4.45 13.80
C VAL A 313 3.07 3.49 13.29
N LYS A 314 2.98 2.32 13.91
CA LYS A 314 1.97 1.30 13.58
C LYS A 314 0.73 1.42 14.45
N ARG A 315 0.91 1.64 15.75
CA ARG A 315 -0.19 1.68 16.72
C ARG A 315 0.11 2.66 17.84
N VAL A 316 -0.94 3.33 18.32
CA VAL A 316 -0.92 4.14 19.53
C VAL A 316 -2.01 3.60 20.46
N LEU A 317 -1.64 3.22 21.68
CA LEU A 317 -2.56 2.82 22.75
C LEU A 317 -2.48 3.86 23.87
N TRP A 318 -3.61 4.43 24.22
CA TRP A 318 -3.71 5.36 25.35
C TRP A 318 -4.05 4.60 26.63
N SER A 319 -3.40 4.98 27.72
CA SER A 319 -3.71 4.55 29.08
C SER A 319 -3.61 5.74 30.03
N GLU A 320 -3.99 5.55 31.29
CA GLU A 320 -3.80 6.55 32.35
C GLU A 320 -2.33 6.96 32.52
N GLN A 321 -1.39 6.11 32.13
CA GLN A 321 0.05 6.35 32.22
C GLN A 321 0.62 7.10 30.99
N GLY A 322 -0.20 7.43 30.00
CA GLY A 322 0.21 8.10 28.75
C GLY A 322 0.03 7.25 27.49
N ALA A 323 0.78 7.57 26.44
CA ALA A 323 0.68 6.86 25.16
C ALA A 323 1.75 5.79 25.01
N ARG A 324 1.35 4.55 24.70
CA ARG A 324 2.23 3.52 24.17
C ARG A 324 2.23 3.57 22.65
N VAL A 325 3.41 3.64 22.06
CA VAL A 325 3.59 3.81 20.61
C VAL A 325 4.41 2.65 20.06
N LEU A 326 3.78 1.83 19.22
CA LEU A 326 4.47 0.82 18.42
C LEU A 326 5.07 1.48 17.18
N VAL A 327 6.38 1.36 17.04
CA VAL A 327 7.13 1.84 15.88
C VAL A 327 7.81 0.66 15.22
N ASN A 328 7.57 0.48 13.93
CA ASN A 328 8.30 -0.47 13.10
C ASN A 328 9.29 0.29 12.22
N ASN A 329 10.35 -0.38 11.79
CA ASN A 329 11.25 0.15 10.78
C ASN A 329 11.09 -0.64 9.48
N LEU A 330 11.04 0.05 8.34
CA LEU A 330 10.85 -0.59 7.04
C LEU A 330 12.09 -1.35 6.54
N ARG A 331 13.26 -1.07 7.11
CA ARG A 331 14.57 -1.58 6.63
C ARG A 331 15.29 -2.40 7.67
N ASN A 332 15.10 -2.04 8.93
CA ASN A 332 15.57 -2.82 10.05
C ASN A 332 14.43 -3.70 10.56
N PRO A 333 14.62 -5.01 10.73
CA PRO A 333 13.60 -5.86 11.33
C PRO A 333 13.24 -5.45 12.78
N LEU A 334 14.09 -4.63 13.42
CA LEU A 334 13.84 -4.08 14.75
C LEU A 334 12.63 -3.15 14.79
N SER A 335 11.70 -3.51 15.66
CA SER A 335 10.55 -2.72 16.06
C SER A 335 10.69 -2.37 17.54
N ALA A 336 10.05 -1.27 17.95
CA ALA A 336 10.16 -0.72 19.29
C ALA A 336 8.80 -0.28 19.82
N VAL A 337 8.61 -0.44 21.13
CA VAL A 337 7.46 0.10 21.86
C VAL A 337 7.96 1.18 22.79
N PHE A 338 7.50 2.41 22.59
CA PHE A 338 7.81 3.55 23.45
C PHE A 338 6.63 3.88 24.35
N GLN A 339 6.91 4.15 25.63
CA GLN A 339 5.98 4.85 26.51
C GLN A 339 6.28 6.34 26.45
N MET A 340 5.26 7.13 26.15
CA MET A 340 5.31 8.58 26.13
C MET A 340 4.45 9.13 27.26
N THR A 341 5.07 9.92 28.14
CA THR A 341 4.41 10.58 29.28
C THR A 341 4.71 12.08 29.25
N GLN A 342 4.10 12.89 30.11
CA GLN A 342 4.52 14.30 30.24
C GLN A 342 5.96 14.45 30.75
N ASN A 343 6.44 13.49 31.55
CA ASN A 343 7.72 13.57 32.26
C ASN A 343 8.91 12.96 31.49
N GLY A 344 8.65 12.37 30.33
CA GLY A 344 9.67 11.77 29.48
C GLY A 344 9.13 10.66 28.60
N ALA A 345 10.02 10.13 27.76
CA ALA A 345 9.78 8.94 26.96
C ALA A 345 10.71 7.80 27.38
N LYS A 346 10.20 6.56 27.34
CA LYS A 346 10.96 5.35 27.71
C LYS A 346 10.75 4.25 26.68
N LEU A 347 11.83 3.60 26.26
CA LEU A 347 11.75 2.35 25.50
C LEU A 347 11.25 1.22 26.43
N GLN A 348 10.07 0.67 26.15
CA GLN A 348 9.47 -0.44 26.93
C GLN A 348 9.85 -1.81 26.38
N ALA A 349 9.93 -1.94 25.06
CA ALA A 349 10.33 -3.18 24.42
C ALA A 349 10.99 -2.89 23.07
N GLN A 350 11.91 -3.75 22.68
CA GLN A 350 12.50 -3.77 21.36
C GLN A 350 12.67 -5.23 20.94
N GLY A 351 12.39 -5.52 19.68
CA GLY A 351 12.46 -6.88 19.16
C GLY A 351 12.22 -6.91 17.66
N VAL A 352 12.50 -8.06 17.05
CA VAL A 352 12.21 -8.28 15.64
C VAL A 352 10.77 -8.73 15.47
N GLY A 353 10.12 -8.22 14.42
CA GLY A 353 8.84 -8.75 13.98
C GLY A 353 7.65 -8.40 14.88
N PHE A 354 7.64 -7.25 15.55
CA PHE A 354 6.40 -6.74 16.17
C PHE A 354 5.48 -6.23 15.05
N LEU A 355 4.24 -6.74 15.03
CA LEU A 355 3.30 -6.48 13.95
C LEU A 355 2.21 -5.49 14.37
N ASP A 356 1.64 -5.70 15.57
CA ASP A 356 0.56 -4.87 16.09
C ASP A 356 0.45 -4.97 17.62
N MET A 357 -0.32 -4.08 18.24
CA MET A 357 -0.71 -4.19 19.64
C MET A 357 -2.18 -3.78 19.88
N ALA A 358 -2.81 -4.39 20.87
CA ALA A 358 -4.18 -4.06 21.26
C ALA A 358 -4.39 -4.20 22.76
N ALA A 359 -5.00 -3.18 23.39
CA ALA A 359 -5.44 -3.28 24.78
C ALA A 359 -6.62 -4.25 24.90
N SER A 360 -6.66 -5.01 26.00
CA SER A 360 -7.83 -5.84 26.34
C SER A 360 -9.06 -4.97 26.61
N PRO A 361 -10.29 -5.51 26.49
CA PRO A 361 -11.51 -4.74 26.73
C PRO A 361 -11.61 -4.12 28.12
N ASP A 362 -10.97 -4.73 29.12
CA ASP A 362 -10.90 -4.21 30.50
C ASP A 362 -9.70 -3.29 30.76
N GLY A 363 -8.84 -3.07 29.75
CA GLY A 363 -7.65 -2.22 29.83
C GLY A 363 -6.51 -2.77 30.70
N LYS A 364 -6.62 -3.98 31.27
CA LYS A 364 -5.62 -4.54 32.19
C LYS A 364 -4.47 -5.26 31.49
N GLN A 365 -4.67 -5.67 30.24
CA GLN A 365 -3.69 -6.40 29.45
C GLN A 365 -3.46 -5.73 28.10
N VAL A 366 -2.29 -5.99 27.52
CA VAL A 366 -1.95 -5.61 26.15
C VAL A 366 -1.54 -6.88 25.41
N LEU A 367 -2.22 -7.13 24.30
CA LEU A 367 -1.81 -8.13 23.33
C LEU A 367 -0.77 -7.52 22.40
N LEU A 368 0.46 -8.04 22.40
CA LEU A 368 1.49 -7.70 21.43
C LEU A 368 1.59 -8.84 20.41
N THR A 369 1.24 -8.54 19.16
CA THR A 369 1.30 -9.50 18.06
C THR A 369 2.70 -9.45 17.44
N THR A 370 3.35 -10.61 17.31
CA THR A 370 4.66 -10.75 16.69
C THR A 370 4.63 -11.76 15.55
N SER A 371 5.70 -11.83 14.75
CA SER A 371 5.88 -12.83 13.70
C SER A 371 5.95 -14.27 14.22
N GLU A 372 6.26 -14.45 15.51
CA GLU A 372 6.40 -15.76 16.16
C GLU A 372 5.17 -16.16 16.98
N GLY A 373 4.29 -15.21 17.30
CA GLY A 373 3.08 -15.49 18.07
C GLY A 373 2.50 -14.27 18.78
N LEU A 374 1.78 -14.54 19.87
CA LEU A 374 1.11 -13.52 20.67
C LEU A 374 1.75 -13.42 22.06
N SER A 375 2.29 -12.27 22.40
CA SER A 375 2.78 -11.94 23.74
C SER A 375 1.69 -11.22 24.51
N LEU A 376 1.13 -11.87 25.53
CA LEU A 376 0.18 -11.26 26.45
C LEU A 376 0.96 -10.52 27.54
N ARG A 377 0.72 -9.21 27.68
CA ARG A 377 1.48 -8.33 28.56
C ARG A 377 0.59 -7.62 29.56
N ASN A 378 1.14 -7.31 30.72
CA ASN A 378 0.46 -6.48 31.70
C ASN A 378 0.40 -5.02 31.20
N ALA A 379 -0.76 -4.38 31.26
CA ALA A 379 -0.93 -3.01 30.79
C ALA A 379 -0.31 -1.93 31.71
N SER A 380 0.13 -2.24 32.93
CA SER A 380 0.74 -1.26 33.83
C SER A 380 2.26 -1.16 33.64
N ASP A 381 2.97 -2.27 33.48
CA ASP A 381 4.44 -2.32 33.41
C ASP A 381 4.98 -2.90 32.09
N PHE A 382 4.08 -3.39 31.22
CA PHE A 382 4.41 -4.03 29.94
C PHE A 382 5.21 -5.35 30.05
N SER A 383 5.24 -5.95 31.25
CA SER A 383 5.85 -7.26 31.47
C SER A 383 5.09 -8.36 30.74
N GLN A 384 5.80 -9.36 30.20
CA GLN A 384 5.18 -10.50 29.55
C GLN A 384 4.59 -11.46 30.59
N GLN A 385 3.30 -11.71 30.49
CA GLN A 385 2.56 -12.65 31.34
C GLN A 385 2.50 -14.04 30.69
N ASN A 386 2.26 -14.10 29.38
CA ASN A 386 2.19 -15.36 28.63
C ASN A 386 2.61 -15.16 27.17
N PHE A 387 2.95 -16.25 26.49
CA PHE A 387 3.27 -16.26 25.06
C PHE A 387 2.61 -17.45 24.37
N PHE A 388 1.87 -17.19 23.29
CA PHE A 388 1.23 -18.22 22.48
C PHE A 388 1.92 -18.29 21.12
N ALA A 389 2.68 -19.37 20.89
CA ALA A 389 3.37 -19.59 19.63
C ALA A 389 2.36 -19.73 18.46
N GLN A 390 2.60 -18.98 17.40
CA GLN A 390 1.79 -18.99 16.18
C GLN A 390 2.61 -18.43 15.02
N GLN A 391 2.79 -19.24 13.97
CA GLN A 391 3.40 -18.77 12.74
C GLN A 391 2.39 -17.98 11.88
N GLU A 392 2.90 -17.06 11.08
CA GLU A 392 2.14 -16.29 10.07
C GLU A 392 0.93 -15.51 10.62
N THR A 393 0.98 -15.03 11.86
CA THR A 393 -0.07 -14.14 12.37
C THR A 393 -0.01 -12.82 11.62
N ARG A 394 -1.04 -12.49 10.82
CA ARG A 394 -1.15 -11.21 10.12
C ARG A 394 -1.89 -10.17 10.95
N ALA A 395 -2.86 -10.59 11.75
CA ALA A 395 -3.56 -9.73 12.70
C ALA A 395 -4.16 -10.54 13.86
N ALA A 396 -4.41 -9.88 14.98
CA ALA A 396 -5.10 -10.48 16.12
C ALA A 396 -6.03 -9.47 16.79
N PHE A 397 -7.23 -9.92 17.16
CA PHE A 397 -8.28 -9.07 17.74
C PHE A 397 -8.88 -9.70 19.00
N TRP A 398 -9.14 -8.88 20.00
CA TRP A 398 -9.88 -9.30 21.18
C TRP A 398 -11.33 -9.65 20.82
N GLN A 399 -11.81 -10.79 21.31
CA GLN A 399 -13.22 -11.18 21.28
C GLN A 399 -13.64 -11.64 22.68
N GLY A 400 -14.10 -10.68 23.48
CA GLY A 400 -14.35 -10.92 24.90
C GLY A 400 -13.03 -11.18 25.64
N GLN A 401 -12.91 -12.37 26.24
CA GLN A 401 -11.69 -12.82 26.92
C GLN A 401 -10.76 -13.68 26.04
N ASP A 402 -11.20 -13.98 24.82
CA ASP A 402 -10.45 -14.77 23.85
C ASP A 402 -9.87 -13.87 22.74
N VAL A 403 -9.08 -14.44 21.84
CA VAL A 403 -8.46 -13.73 20.71
C VAL A 403 -8.81 -14.39 19.39
N LEU A 404 -9.24 -13.59 18.41
CA LEU A 404 -9.32 -14.00 17.01
C LEU A 404 -7.94 -13.83 16.36
N LEU A 405 -7.38 -14.93 15.87
CA LEU A 405 -6.15 -15.01 15.11
C LEU A 405 -6.46 -15.00 13.62
N CYS A 406 -5.82 -14.09 12.88
CA CYS A 406 -5.96 -13.98 11.44
C CYS A 406 -4.63 -14.29 10.75
N SER A 407 -4.65 -15.21 9.79
CA SER A 407 -3.49 -15.58 8.96
C SER A 407 -3.90 -15.86 7.52
N SER A 408 -2.91 -16.12 6.67
CA SER A 408 -3.09 -16.69 5.32
C SER A 408 -3.96 -17.96 5.32
N ALA A 409 -3.77 -18.82 6.33
CA ALA A 409 -4.49 -20.08 6.51
C ALA A 409 -5.93 -19.92 7.02
N GLY A 410 -6.32 -18.72 7.46
CA GLY A 410 -7.71 -18.38 7.81
C GLY A 410 -7.87 -17.68 9.14
N VAL A 411 -9.06 -17.83 9.74
CA VAL A 411 -9.42 -17.22 11.02
C VAL A 411 -9.61 -18.32 12.06
N GLN A 412 -8.91 -18.20 13.18
CA GLN A 412 -9.00 -19.09 14.32
C GLN A 412 -9.38 -18.32 15.59
N LYS A 413 -10.14 -18.95 16.49
CA LYS A 413 -10.35 -18.46 17.85
C LYS A 413 -9.37 -19.15 18.80
N LEU A 414 -8.54 -18.37 19.48
CA LEU A 414 -7.63 -18.81 20.54
C LEU A 414 -8.26 -18.52 21.90
N SER A 415 -8.45 -19.56 22.71
CA SER A 415 -8.78 -19.38 24.11
C SER A 415 -7.51 -19.06 24.91
N LEU A 416 -7.49 -17.91 25.57
CA LEU A 416 -6.33 -17.51 26.39
C LEU A 416 -6.23 -18.31 27.69
N VAL A 417 -7.32 -18.97 28.11
CA VAL A 417 -7.36 -19.80 29.33
C VAL A 417 -6.83 -21.21 29.05
N THR A 418 -7.32 -21.85 27.99
CA THR A 418 -6.97 -23.26 27.69
C THR A 418 -5.83 -23.40 26.67
N GLY A 419 -5.52 -22.34 25.92
CA GLY A 419 -4.59 -22.39 24.79
C GLY A 419 -5.14 -23.08 23.54
N LEU A 420 -6.40 -23.55 23.57
CA LEU A 420 -7.02 -24.25 22.44
C LEU A 420 -7.33 -23.29 21.29
N LYS A 421 -7.05 -23.73 20.06
CA LYS A 421 -7.35 -23.01 18.81
C LYS A 421 -8.48 -23.72 18.07
N THR A 422 -9.53 -22.97 17.73
CA THR A 422 -10.68 -23.46 16.96
C THR A 422 -10.73 -22.75 15.61
N LEU A 423 -10.77 -23.47 14.49
CA LEU A 423 -10.93 -22.86 13.17
C LEU A 423 -12.35 -22.32 13.00
N LEU A 424 -12.48 -21.06 12.57
CA LEU A 424 -13.74 -20.44 12.22
C LEU A 424 -13.90 -20.30 10.70
N VAL A 425 -12.81 -19.97 10.00
CA VAL A 425 -12.81 -19.75 8.55
C VAL A 425 -11.57 -20.39 7.95
N LEU A 426 -11.74 -21.19 6.90
CA LEU A 426 -10.63 -21.75 6.12
C LEU A 426 -10.11 -20.70 5.14
N GLY A 427 -8.85 -20.29 5.29
CA GLY A 427 -8.21 -19.27 4.46
C GLY A 427 -7.46 -19.83 3.27
N ALA A 428 -6.89 -21.02 3.41
CA ALA A 428 -6.16 -21.70 2.35
C ALA A 428 -6.51 -23.20 2.32
N ALA A 429 -6.25 -23.82 1.16
CA ALA A 429 -6.23 -25.27 1.02
C ALA A 429 -5.08 -25.66 0.08
N GLN A 430 -4.35 -26.71 0.42
CA GLN A 430 -3.33 -27.31 -0.44
C GLN A 430 -3.95 -28.00 -1.67
N SER A 431 -5.17 -28.52 -1.51
CA SER A 431 -5.92 -29.17 -2.59
C SER A 431 -7.40 -29.24 -2.25
N MET A 432 -8.24 -29.17 -3.27
CA MET A 432 -9.66 -29.53 -3.20
C MET A 432 -10.05 -30.52 -4.30
N ALA A 433 -11.03 -31.37 -4.00
CA ALA A 433 -11.63 -32.30 -4.95
C ALA A 433 -13.05 -32.69 -4.50
N PHE A 434 -13.89 -33.09 -5.44
CA PHE A 434 -15.21 -33.65 -5.14
C PHE A 434 -15.10 -35.13 -4.78
N ASP A 435 -15.88 -35.57 -3.80
CA ASP A 435 -16.07 -36.99 -3.52
C ASP A 435 -17.07 -37.63 -4.50
N GLN A 436 -17.33 -38.93 -4.35
CA GLN A 436 -18.27 -39.66 -5.22
C GLN A 436 -19.72 -39.20 -5.10
N LYS A 437 -20.08 -38.49 -4.03
CA LYS A 437 -21.41 -37.93 -3.77
C LYS A 437 -21.53 -36.46 -4.22
N GLY A 438 -20.47 -35.88 -4.75
CA GLY A 438 -20.41 -34.46 -5.15
C GLY A 438 -20.12 -33.50 -4.00
N VAL A 439 -19.74 -33.99 -2.81
CA VAL A 439 -19.33 -33.13 -1.69
C VAL A 439 -17.90 -32.68 -1.91
N LEU A 440 -17.65 -31.37 -1.78
CA LEU A 440 -16.32 -30.81 -1.92
C LEU A 440 -15.50 -31.04 -0.65
N ILE A 441 -14.31 -31.64 -0.82
CA ILE A 441 -13.37 -31.92 0.25
C ILE A 441 -12.09 -31.10 0.04
N ALA A 442 -11.66 -30.40 1.08
CA ALA A 442 -10.42 -29.65 1.13
C ALA A 442 -9.40 -30.31 2.05
N LYS A 443 -8.13 -30.28 1.63
CA LYS A 443 -6.98 -30.65 2.47
C LYS A 443 -6.20 -29.41 2.83
N GLU A 444 -6.00 -29.18 4.12
CA GLU A 444 -5.14 -28.11 4.63
C GLU A 444 -4.34 -28.60 5.83
N GLY A 445 -3.00 -28.48 5.74
CA GLY A 445 -2.09 -29.10 6.70
C GLY A 445 -2.33 -30.61 6.86
N GLY A 446 -2.48 -31.06 8.11
CA GLY A 446 -2.83 -32.45 8.44
C GLY A 446 -4.33 -32.75 8.48
N GLY A 447 -5.20 -31.76 8.24
CA GLY A 447 -6.66 -31.89 8.36
C GLY A 447 -7.38 -32.01 7.02
N LEU A 448 -8.55 -32.66 7.05
CA LEU A 448 -9.52 -32.65 5.96
C LEU A 448 -10.77 -31.89 6.40
N TRP A 449 -11.39 -31.20 5.45
CA TRP A 449 -12.58 -30.39 5.66
C TRP A 449 -13.60 -30.71 4.57
N ALA A 450 -14.87 -30.87 4.94
CA ALA A 450 -15.98 -31.04 4.01
C ALA A 450 -16.79 -29.75 3.92
N TRP A 451 -17.16 -29.36 2.70
CA TRP A 451 -18.02 -28.21 2.46
C TRP A 451 -19.48 -28.63 2.59
N THR A 452 -20.13 -28.22 3.67
CA THR A 452 -21.53 -28.58 3.96
C THR A 452 -22.30 -27.33 4.35
N GLN A 453 -23.44 -27.08 3.68
CA GLN A 453 -24.32 -25.94 3.96
C GLN A 453 -23.60 -24.56 3.95
N GLY A 454 -22.55 -24.40 3.14
CA GLY A 454 -21.82 -23.14 3.02
C GLY A 454 -20.75 -22.90 4.08
N VAL A 455 -20.39 -23.93 4.87
CA VAL A 455 -19.35 -23.84 5.91
C VAL A 455 -18.43 -25.06 5.81
N TRP A 456 -17.15 -24.86 6.15
CA TRP A 456 -16.17 -25.95 6.26
C TRP A 456 -16.30 -26.65 7.61
N GLN A 457 -16.51 -27.96 7.59
CA GLN A 457 -16.55 -28.80 8.78
C GLN A 457 -15.39 -29.81 8.78
N PRO A 458 -14.75 -30.06 9.95
CA PRO A 458 -13.64 -31.00 10.02
C PRO A 458 -14.13 -32.42 9.72
N LEU A 459 -13.34 -33.15 8.93
CA LEU A 459 -13.63 -34.52 8.49
C LEU A 459 -12.55 -35.47 9.01
N SER A 460 -12.96 -36.50 9.74
CA SER A 460 -12.08 -37.53 10.30
C SER A 460 -12.16 -38.85 9.52
N GLY A 461 -11.04 -39.56 9.39
CA GLY A 461 -10.99 -40.92 8.84
C GLY A 461 -11.23 -41.05 7.33
N SER A 462 -11.27 -39.94 6.60
CA SER A 462 -11.41 -39.93 5.14
C SER A 462 -10.07 -39.65 4.46
N THR A 463 -10.00 -39.87 3.14
CA THR A 463 -8.86 -39.48 2.31
C THR A 463 -9.31 -38.45 1.28
N LEU A 464 -8.37 -37.63 0.81
CA LEU A 464 -8.68 -36.65 -0.23
C LEU A 464 -8.99 -37.39 -1.55
N PRO A 465 -10.14 -37.12 -2.20
CA PRO A 465 -10.46 -37.72 -3.50
C PRO A 465 -9.44 -37.34 -4.58
N SER A 466 -9.35 -38.14 -5.63
CA SER A 466 -8.56 -37.78 -6.82
C SER A 466 -9.25 -36.66 -7.60
N ARG A 467 -8.47 -35.68 -8.06
CA ARG A 467 -8.99 -34.61 -8.93
C ARG A 467 -9.32 -35.18 -10.31
N GLN A 468 -10.54 -34.97 -10.77
CA GLN A 468 -10.98 -35.28 -12.13
C GLN A 468 -11.06 -33.99 -12.94
N THR A 469 -10.49 -33.97 -14.14
CA THR A 469 -10.50 -32.78 -15.03
C THR A 469 -11.51 -32.91 -16.17
N ASP A 470 -12.27 -34.00 -16.19
CA ASP A 470 -13.24 -34.30 -17.22
C ASP A 470 -14.33 -35.22 -16.68
N ASN A 471 -15.49 -35.12 -17.31
CA ASN A 471 -16.64 -35.98 -17.09
C ASN A 471 -17.38 -36.16 -18.43
N SER A 472 -18.59 -36.74 -18.40
CA SER A 472 -19.39 -36.98 -19.62
C SER A 472 -19.86 -35.70 -20.33
N GLN A 473 -19.78 -34.53 -19.69
CA GLN A 473 -20.29 -33.25 -20.20
C GLN A 473 -19.19 -32.24 -20.55
N VAL A 474 -18.11 -32.19 -19.75
CA VAL A 474 -17.07 -31.16 -19.83
C VAL A 474 -15.67 -31.74 -19.70
N ARG A 475 -14.70 -31.05 -20.29
CA ARG A 475 -13.26 -31.23 -20.01
C ARG A 475 -12.63 -29.87 -19.75
N VAL A 476 -11.85 -29.75 -18.68
CA VAL A 476 -11.19 -28.51 -18.28
C VAL A 476 -9.68 -28.64 -18.37
N PHE A 477 -9.01 -27.56 -18.77
CA PHE A 477 -7.54 -27.52 -18.86
C PHE A 477 -7.03 -26.08 -18.79
N LEU A 478 -5.72 -25.94 -18.57
CA LEU A 478 -5.05 -24.64 -18.54
C LEU A 478 -4.43 -24.33 -19.91
N GLN A 479 -4.57 -23.09 -20.35
CA GLN A 479 -3.82 -22.54 -21.49
C GLN A 479 -2.85 -21.48 -20.98
N ASN A 480 -1.56 -21.66 -21.23
CA ASN A 480 -0.53 -20.68 -20.85
C ASN A 480 -0.63 -19.41 -21.70
N LEU A 481 -0.29 -18.28 -21.08
CA LEU A 481 -0.30 -16.94 -21.67
C LEU A 481 1.05 -16.27 -21.44
N ASN A 482 1.48 -15.43 -22.37
CA ASN A 482 2.67 -14.59 -22.22
C ASN A 482 2.24 -13.21 -21.68
N SER A 483 1.72 -13.17 -20.46
CA SER A 483 1.20 -11.95 -19.83
C SER A 483 1.38 -11.96 -18.32
N GLU A 484 0.97 -10.88 -17.63
CA GLU A 484 0.88 -10.84 -16.16
C GLU A 484 -0.06 -11.93 -15.59
N VAL A 485 -0.98 -12.45 -16.43
CA VAL A 485 -1.67 -13.71 -16.19
C VAL A 485 -0.84 -14.84 -16.75
N HIS A 486 -0.46 -15.82 -15.92
CA HIS A 486 0.34 -16.96 -16.39
C HIS A 486 -0.45 -17.89 -17.32
N ASN A 487 -1.73 -18.10 -17.01
CA ASN A 487 -2.57 -19.04 -17.71
C ASN A 487 -4.05 -18.67 -17.57
N ARG A 488 -4.93 -19.32 -18.33
CA ARG A 488 -6.38 -19.22 -18.18
C ARG A 488 -7.03 -20.60 -18.19
N ILE A 489 -8.17 -20.70 -17.54
CA ILE A 489 -8.97 -21.92 -17.51
C ILE A 489 -9.79 -21.99 -18.80
N MET A 490 -9.63 -23.09 -19.53
CA MET A 490 -10.40 -23.42 -20.74
C MET A 490 -11.41 -24.53 -20.42
N VAL A 491 -12.63 -24.35 -20.90
CA VAL A 491 -13.75 -25.29 -20.72
C VAL A 491 -14.16 -25.82 -22.10
N ARG A 492 -13.96 -27.11 -22.32
CA ARG A 492 -14.46 -27.85 -23.48
C ARG A 492 -15.83 -28.42 -23.16
N LEU A 493 -16.87 -27.88 -23.80
CA LEU A 493 -18.24 -28.39 -23.71
C LEU A 493 -18.42 -29.51 -24.75
N LEU A 494 -18.53 -30.76 -24.30
CA LEU A 494 -18.55 -31.93 -25.19
C LEU A 494 -19.80 -31.94 -26.08
N ALA A 495 -20.98 -31.69 -25.50
CA ALA A 495 -22.25 -31.68 -26.23
C ALA A 495 -22.34 -30.61 -27.33
N ARG A 496 -21.70 -29.44 -27.12
CA ARG A 496 -21.73 -28.32 -28.09
C ARG A 496 -20.52 -28.31 -29.03
N SER A 497 -19.52 -29.13 -28.74
CA SER A 497 -18.24 -29.10 -29.44
C SER A 497 -17.57 -27.71 -29.49
N VAL A 498 -17.74 -26.90 -28.44
CA VAL A 498 -17.12 -25.57 -28.32
C VAL A 498 -16.13 -25.55 -27.15
N THR A 499 -15.06 -24.78 -27.31
CA THR A 499 -14.10 -24.48 -26.24
C THR A 499 -14.14 -22.99 -25.94
N VAL A 500 -14.41 -22.63 -24.69
CA VAL A 500 -14.46 -21.23 -24.24
C VAL A 500 -13.57 -21.03 -23.01
N PRO A 501 -13.01 -19.82 -22.80
CA PRO A 501 -12.39 -19.50 -21.52
C PRO A 501 -13.47 -19.41 -20.43
N LEU A 502 -13.15 -19.84 -19.21
CA LEU A 502 -14.07 -19.73 -18.05
C LEU A 502 -14.39 -18.27 -17.73
N LEU A 503 -13.37 -17.42 -17.78
CA LEU A 503 -13.44 -15.99 -17.48
C LEU A 503 -13.12 -15.20 -18.75
N PRO A 504 -13.81 -14.07 -19.00
CA PRO A 504 -13.45 -13.18 -20.10
C PRO A 504 -12.03 -12.63 -19.92
N PRO A 505 -11.35 -12.21 -21.01
CA PRO A 505 -10.02 -11.65 -20.92
C PRO A 505 -10.00 -10.42 -19.99
N PRO A 506 -9.01 -10.30 -19.11
CA PRO A 506 -8.93 -9.21 -18.15
C PRO A 506 -8.41 -7.92 -18.81
N LEU A 507 -9.27 -6.90 -18.95
CA LEU A 507 -8.94 -5.56 -19.49
C LEU A 507 -8.33 -5.59 -20.92
N PRO A 508 -8.31 -4.47 -21.67
CA PRO A 508 -7.73 -4.49 -23.01
C PRO A 508 -6.26 -4.89 -22.94
N GLU A 509 -5.84 -5.74 -23.88
CA GLU A 509 -4.45 -6.18 -24.04
C GLU A 509 -3.48 -4.99 -23.87
N PRO A 510 -2.30 -5.21 -23.24
CA PRO A 510 -1.34 -4.15 -23.02
C PRO A 510 -1.14 -3.40 -24.35
N PRO A 511 -1.20 -2.05 -24.33
CA PRO A 511 -1.30 -1.27 -25.55
C PRO A 511 -0.21 -1.71 -26.51
N ALA A 512 -0.59 -2.00 -27.76
CA ALA A 512 0.33 -2.47 -28.79
C ALA A 512 1.59 -1.60 -28.80
N LEU A 513 2.75 -2.23 -28.99
CA LEU A 513 4.02 -1.52 -29.08
C LEU A 513 3.87 -0.41 -30.13
N LYS A 514 4.03 0.84 -29.71
CA LYS A 514 3.95 1.97 -30.63
C LYS A 514 5.12 1.86 -31.61
N THR A 515 4.84 1.58 -32.87
CA THR A 515 5.82 1.41 -33.96
C THR A 515 6.43 2.73 -34.46
N GLN A 516 6.45 3.77 -33.63
CA GLN A 516 7.10 5.02 -34.00
C GLN A 516 8.62 4.82 -34.13
N PRO A 517 9.28 5.48 -35.10
CA PRO A 517 10.72 5.38 -35.26
C PRO A 517 11.42 5.72 -33.94
N GLU A 518 12.38 4.88 -33.58
CA GLU A 518 13.20 5.06 -32.40
C GLU A 518 13.90 6.42 -32.50
N SER A 519 13.75 7.27 -31.48
CA SER A 519 14.51 8.52 -31.46
C SER A 519 15.96 8.15 -31.21
N LEU A 520 16.85 8.42 -32.17
CA LEU A 520 18.26 8.19 -31.98
C LEU A 520 18.75 8.92 -30.72
N SER A 521 19.31 8.16 -29.79
CA SER A 521 19.97 8.74 -28.62
C SER A 521 21.13 9.63 -29.11
N PRO A 522 21.33 10.83 -28.53
CA PRO A 522 22.51 11.63 -28.80
C PRO A 522 23.78 10.80 -28.54
N GLU A 523 24.82 11.01 -29.36
CA GLU A 523 26.07 10.28 -29.23
C GLU A 523 26.65 10.41 -27.80
N GLY A 524 26.96 9.27 -27.17
CA GLY A 524 27.50 9.22 -25.80
C GLY A 524 26.47 9.42 -24.68
N VAL A 525 25.17 9.51 -24.99
CA VAL A 525 24.09 9.66 -24.01
C VAL A 525 23.14 8.47 -24.06
N PHE A 526 22.87 7.85 -22.91
CA PHE A 526 21.87 6.80 -22.79
C PHE A 526 20.52 7.42 -22.42
N THR A 527 19.59 7.49 -23.39
CA THR A 527 18.27 8.11 -23.17
C THR A 527 17.12 7.11 -23.06
N HIS A 528 17.34 5.86 -23.50
CA HIS A 528 16.40 4.75 -23.38
C HIS A 528 17.10 3.40 -23.59
N GLY A 529 16.50 2.33 -23.07
CA GLY A 529 16.85 0.94 -23.39
C GLY A 529 16.09 0.38 -24.61
N ALA A 530 16.04 -0.95 -24.70
CA ALA A 530 15.38 -1.67 -25.79
C ALA A 530 13.87 -1.39 -25.86
N ARG A 531 13.35 -1.32 -27.09
CA ARG A 531 11.92 -1.07 -27.37
C ARG A 531 11.16 -2.36 -27.69
N ASP A 532 11.34 -3.38 -26.86
CA ASP A 532 10.88 -4.75 -27.12
C ASP A 532 9.67 -5.16 -26.27
N GLU A 533 9.28 -6.44 -26.40
CA GLU A 533 8.16 -7.04 -25.67
C GLU A 533 8.45 -7.24 -24.18
N LYS A 534 9.69 -7.09 -23.69
CA LYS A 534 10.01 -7.22 -22.24
C LYS A 534 9.43 -6.06 -21.42
N ARG A 535 9.15 -4.91 -22.06
CA ARG A 535 8.54 -3.72 -21.43
C ARG A 535 9.24 -3.30 -20.14
N GLU A 536 10.57 -3.32 -20.14
CA GLU A 536 11.37 -2.80 -19.02
C GLU A 536 11.43 -1.27 -19.04
N ILE A 537 11.43 -0.63 -17.88
CA ILE A 537 11.65 0.82 -17.72
C ILE A 537 12.54 1.09 -16.51
N ALA A 538 13.21 2.24 -16.49
CA ALA A 538 13.98 2.71 -15.35
C ALA A 538 13.32 3.92 -14.69
N LEU A 539 13.13 3.86 -13.38
CA LEU A 539 12.71 5.00 -12.57
C LEU A 539 13.95 5.71 -12.03
N VAL A 540 14.04 7.01 -12.28
CA VAL A 540 15.18 7.84 -11.89
C VAL A 540 14.74 8.91 -10.91
N PHE A 541 15.31 8.91 -9.71
CA PHE A 541 15.05 9.92 -8.69
C PHE A 541 16.20 10.92 -8.60
N LEU A 542 15.90 12.19 -8.83
CA LEU A 542 16.84 13.30 -8.71
C LEU A 542 16.78 13.85 -7.28
N ALA A 543 17.78 13.51 -6.47
CA ALA A 543 17.92 13.97 -5.10
C ALA A 543 18.79 15.25 -5.07
N GLN A 544 18.11 16.40 -5.03
CA GLN A 544 18.76 17.70 -5.24
C GLN A 544 18.74 18.64 -4.02
N ASP A 545 17.62 18.72 -3.30
CA ASP A 545 17.44 19.74 -2.25
C ASP A 545 16.72 19.22 -0.99
N SER A 546 15.54 18.63 -1.13
CA SER A 546 14.71 18.16 -0.02
C SER A 546 14.64 16.63 0.05
N ASP A 547 14.77 16.07 1.25
CA ASP A 547 14.58 14.64 1.53
C ASP A 547 13.12 14.30 1.93
N GLN A 548 12.22 15.28 1.84
CA GLN A 548 10.82 15.10 2.20
C GLN A 548 10.16 14.02 1.35
N GLY A 549 9.41 13.11 1.98
CA GLY A 549 8.74 12.01 1.28
C GLY A 549 9.66 10.85 0.88
N LEU A 550 10.96 10.90 1.23
CA LEU A 550 11.91 9.84 0.89
C LEU A 550 11.49 8.48 1.48
N GLY A 551 10.99 8.46 2.71
CA GLY A 551 10.52 7.22 3.33
C GLY A 551 9.35 6.60 2.57
N GLU A 552 8.42 7.41 2.08
CA GLU A 552 7.27 7.02 1.26
C GLU A 552 7.74 6.45 -0.09
N VAL A 553 8.69 7.13 -0.74
CA VAL A 553 9.28 6.66 -2.00
C VAL A 553 9.94 5.29 -1.82
N LEU A 554 10.82 5.15 -0.83
CA LEU A 554 11.55 3.90 -0.61
C LEU A 554 10.61 2.77 -0.17
N SER A 555 9.57 3.08 0.60
CA SER A 555 8.51 2.13 0.95
C SER A 555 7.77 1.61 -0.30
N ALA A 556 7.37 2.52 -1.20
CA ALA A 556 6.66 2.14 -2.41
C ALA A 556 7.55 1.29 -3.32
N LEU A 557 8.81 1.70 -3.54
CA LEU A 557 9.75 0.93 -4.35
C LEU A 557 9.97 -0.48 -3.79
N HIS A 558 10.11 -0.61 -2.47
CA HIS A 558 10.23 -1.91 -1.81
C HIS A 558 8.97 -2.76 -1.99
N SER A 559 7.77 -2.21 -1.72
CA SER A 559 6.49 -2.91 -1.86
C SER A 559 6.25 -3.43 -3.29
N TRP A 560 6.65 -2.67 -4.30
CA TRP A 560 6.50 -3.06 -5.71
C TRP A 560 7.69 -3.81 -6.28
N LYS A 561 8.72 -4.08 -5.46
CA LYS A 561 10.03 -4.63 -5.88
C LYS A 561 10.58 -3.89 -7.11
N ALA A 562 10.40 -2.57 -7.12
CA ALA A 562 10.71 -1.73 -8.25
C ALA A 562 12.20 -1.33 -8.22
N GLY A 563 12.96 -1.77 -9.23
CA GLY A 563 14.32 -1.27 -9.45
C GLY A 563 14.29 0.23 -9.78
N ALA A 564 15.18 1.00 -9.14
CA ALA A 564 15.29 2.43 -9.34
C ALA A 564 16.74 2.90 -9.21
N THR A 565 17.02 4.09 -9.76
CA THR A 565 18.32 4.75 -9.68
C THR A 565 18.17 6.15 -9.08
N PHE A 566 18.96 6.47 -8.06
CA PHE A 566 19.01 7.79 -7.42
C PHE A 566 20.26 8.54 -7.88
N PHE A 567 20.09 9.70 -8.52
CA PHE A 567 21.18 10.63 -8.78
C PHE A 567 21.25 11.66 -7.66
N VAL A 568 22.32 11.60 -6.88
CA VAL A 568 22.51 12.42 -5.68
C VAL A 568 23.56 13.48 -5.94
N ASN A 569 23.18 14.75 -5.76
CA ASN A 569 24.12 15.86 -5.87
C ASN A 569 24.87 16.12 -4.55
N GLY A 570 25.93 16.94 -4.60
CA GLY A 570 26.75 17.23 -3.42
C GLY A 570 26.07 18.07 -2.35
N ASP A 571 25.11 18.92 -2.72
CA ASP A 571 24.34 19.71 -1.76
C ASP A 571 23.41 18.83 -0.92
N PHE A 572 22.68 17.92 -1.56
CA PHE A 572 21.83 16.95 -0.89
C PHE A 572 22.64 16.06 0.05
N LEU A 573 23.81 15.56 -0.40
CA LEU A 573 24.72 14.77 0.45
C LEU A 573 25.22 15.54 1.68
N ARG A 574 25.48 16.85 1.55
CA ARG A 574 25.93 17.68 2.67
C ARG A 574 24.80 17.98 3.65
N ARG A 575 23.60 18.31 3.16
CA ARG A 575 22.44 18.68 3.99
C ARG A 575 21.77 17.46 4.64
N HIS A 576 21.69 16.34 3.92
CA HIS A 576 20.91 15.16 4.31
C HIS A 576 21.74 13.87 4.26
N PRO A 577 22.84 13.75 5.04
CA PRO A 577 23.69 12.55 5.00
C PRO A 577 22.95 11.29 5.45
N GLU A 578 22.03 11.38 6.41
CA GLU A 578 21.22 10.24 6.84
C GLU A 578 20.28 9.74 5.72
N ALA A 579 19.65 10.66 5.00
CA ALA A 579 18.83 10.34 3.83
C ALA A 579 19.66 9.62 2.74
N CYS A 580 20.92 10.02 2.54
CA CYS A 580 21.82 9.35 1.61
C CYS A 580 22.17 7.92 2.05
N ARG A 581 22.41 7.70 3.36
CA ARG A 581 22.58 6.35 3.92
C ARG A 581 21.31 5.52 3.75
N GLU A 582 20.14 6.12 3.91
CA GLU A 582 18.87 5.47 3.62
C GLU A 582 18.78 5.06 2.14
N ILE A 583 19.12 5.94 1.19
CA ILE A 583 19.10 5.58 -0.23
C ILE A 583 20.07 4.43 -0.52
N ALA A 584 21.31 4.50 -0.05
CA ALA A 584 22.33 3.47 -0.25
C ALA A 584 21.90 2.10 0.32
N ALA A 585 21.33 2.10 1.54
CA ALA A 585 20.87 0.88 2.20
C ALA A 585 19.57 0.29 1.60
N SER A 586 18.91 1.00 0.67
CA SER A 586 17.65 0.54 0.07
C SER A 586 17.81 -0.57 -0.97
N GLY A 587 19.04 -0.78 -1.47
CA GLY A 587 19.31 -1.63 -2.63
C GLY A 587 19.02 -0.97 -3.98
N ALA A 588 18.54 0.29 -4.00
CA ALA A 588 18.49 1.09 -5.22
C ALA A 588 19.89 1.46 -5.70
N GLU A 589 20.04 1.65 -7.01
CA GLU A 589 21.31 2.10 -7.59
C GLU A 589 21.56 3.57 -7.22
N THR A 590 22.73 3.89 -6.68
CA THR A 590 23.14 5.27 -6.38
C THR A 590 24.14 5.76 -7.41
N SER A 591 23.94 6.98 -7.91
CA SER A 591 24.75 7.55 -8.96
C SER A 591 24.91 9.08 -8.86
N ASN A 592 25.72 9.66 -9.75
CA ASN A 592 26.27 10.99 -9.57
C ASN A 592 25.33 12.09 -10.09
N GLY A 593 24.91 13.00 -9.21
CA GLY A 593 24.12 14.20 -9.54
C GLY A 593 24.93 15.48 -9.72
N PHE A 594 26.27 15.38 -9.74
CA PHE A 594 27.27 16.45 -9.68
C PHE A 594 27.42 17.11 -8.29
N TYR A 595 28.61 17.66 -7.98
CA TYR A 595 28.91 18.18 -6.64
C TYR A 595 28.14 19.46 -6.23
N ILE A 596 27.50 20.13 -7.21
CA ILE A 596 26.62 21.29 -7.04
C ILE A 596 25.49 21.27 -8.09
N PRO A 597 24.34 21.92 -7.82
CA PRO A 597 23.39 22.27 -8.87
C PRO A 597 24.06 23.21 -9.89
N PHE A 598 24.12 22.79 -11.15
CA PHE A 598 24.79 23.57 -12.20
C PHE A 598 24.07 23.41 -13.54
N GLN A 599 24.04 24.48 -14.35
CA GLN A 599 23.58 24.43 -15.74
C GLN A 599 24.81 24.47 -16.65
N PHE A 600 25.04 23.37 -17.37
CA PHE A 600 26.26 23.19 -18.15
C PHE A 600 26.20 23.87 -19.52
N SER A 601 27.32 24.48 -19.91
CA SER A 601 27.59 24.99 -21.24
C SER A 601 28.82 24.30 -21.86
N SER A 602 29.04 24.48 -23.16
CA SER A 602 30.24 23.94 -23.80
C SER A 602 31.55 24.58 -23.31
N ALA A 603 31.49 25.75 -22.67
CA ALA A 603 32.65 26.39 -22.06
C ALA A 603 33.14 25.63 -20.81
N ASP A 604 32.21 25.06 -20.04
CA ASP A 604 32.48 24.35 -18.78
C ASP A 604 33.16 22.99 -19.00
N ALA A 605 33.09 22.46 -20.24
CA ALA A 605 33.85 21.28 -20.62
C ALA A 605 35.36 21.54 -20.72
N LYS A 606 35.78 22.81 -20.80
CA LYS A 606 37.20 23.20 -20.86
C LYS A 606 37.77 23.30 -19.43
N GLY A 607 39.07 22.98 -19.28
CA GLY A 607 39.78 23.16 -18.00
C GLY A 607 39.52 22.11 -16.92
N GLY A 608 38.85 20.99 -17.24
CA GLY A 608 38.70 19.84 -16.34
C GLY A 608 37.65 20.03 -15.24
N PHE A 609 36.78 21.03 -15.33
CA PHE A 609 35.72 21.29 -14.35
C PHE A 609 34.78 20.09 -14.18
N ILE A 610 34.31 19.50 -15.30
CA ILE A 610 33.41 18.34 -15.27
C ILE A 610 34.07 17.11 -14.61
N PRO A 611 35.24 16.61 -15.06
CA PRO A 611 35.89 15.48 -14.40
C PRO A 611 36.18 15.71 -12.92
N LYS A 612 36.69 16.89 -12.54
CA LYS A 612 36.97 17.23 -11.13
C LYS A 612 35.70 17.28 -10.29
N GLY A 613 34.61 17.81 -10.84
CA GLY A 613 33.33 17.89 -10.15
C GLY A 613 32.67 16.53 -9.94
N LEU A 614 32.78 15.63 -10.92
CA LEU A 614 32.31 14.25 -10.80
C LEU A 614 33.12 13.48 -9.76
N ALA A 615 34.45 13.50 -9.86
CA ALA A 615 35.36 12.82 -8.92
C ALA A 615 35.19 13.33 -7.48
N ARG A 616 35.06 14.65 -7.29
CA ARG A 616 34.80 15.24 -5.97
C ARG A 616 33.54 14.66 -5.32
N GLN A 617 32.48 14.47 -6.11
CA GLN A 617 31.23 13.92 -5.59
C GLN A 617 31.37 12.44 -5.19
N GLU A 618 32.12 11.65 -5.97
CA GLU A 618 32.45 10.26 -5.60
C GLU A 618 33.24 10.20 -4.29
N ASP A 619 34.31 10.98 -4.18
CA ASP A 619 35.15 11.02 -3.00
C ASP A 619 34.37 11.46 -1.75
N ASP A 620 33.51 12.49 -1.88
CA ASP A 620 32.66 12.97 -0.80
C ASP A 620 31.61 11.92 -0.40
N TRP A 621 31.04 11.20 -1.37
CA TRP A 621 30.10 10.10 -1.14
C TRP A 621 30.77 8.93 -0.42
N HIS A 622 31.89 8.42 -0.95
CA HIS A 622 32.65 7.33 -0.35
C HIS A 622 33.04 7.65 1.10
N ARG A 623 33.57 8.87 1.34
CA ARG A 623 33.98 9.31 2.68
C ARG A 623 32.81 9.37 3.68
N LYS A 624 31.62 9.76 3.25
CA LYS A 624 30.45 9.97 4.14
C LYS A 624 29.58 8.72 4.32
N ILE A 625 29.44 7.92 3.27
CA ILE A 625 28.49 6.81 3.17
C ILE A 625 29.20 5.45 3.21
N GLY A 626 30.47 5.37 2.77
CA GLY A 626 31.26 4.14 2.78
C GLY A 626 30.94 3.17 1.63
N THR A 627 30.30 3.65 0.56
CA THR A 627 29.97 2.89 -0.65
C THR A 627 30.38 3.67 -1.89
N GLU A 628 30.38 3.03 -3.06
CA GLU A 628 30.71 3.68 -4.34
C GLU A 628 29.45 4.09 -5.12
N LEU A 629 29.58 5.15 -5.93
CA LEU A 629 28.56 5.52 -6.91
C LEU A 629 28.73 4.71 -8.19
N SER A 630 27.63 4.38 -8.85
CA SER A 630 27.69 3.86 -10.22
C SER A 630 28.14 4.98 -11.16
N PRO A 631 29.00 4.70 -12.17
CA PRO A 631 29.58 5.69 -13.07
C PRO A 631 28.58 6.14 -14.15
N LEU A 632 27.38 6.51 -13.71
CA LEU A 632 26.34 7.18 -14.48
C LEU A 632 26.24 8.62 -14.00
N TRP A 633 25.83 9.51 -14.89
CA TRP A 633 25.68 10.92 -14.55
C TRP A 633 24.41 11.49 -15.17
N TRP A 634 23.62 12.18 -14.35
CA TRP A 634 22.46 12.95 -14.80
C TRP A 634 22.77 14.45 -14.80
N PRO A 635 23.12 15.04 -15.96
CA PRO A 635 23.26 16.49 -16.10
C PRO A 635 21.89 17.18 -16.24
N SER A 636 21.79 18.43 -15.79
CA SER A 636 20.60 19.27 -15.97
C SER A 636 20.33 19.60 -17.45
N VAL A 637 21.41 19.86 -18.19
CA VAL A 637 21.49 20.09 -19.63
C VAL A 637 22.85 19.60 -20.12
N TYR A 638 22.94 19.15 -21.37
CA TYR A 638 24.19 18.63 -21.93
C TYR A 638 24.40 19.08 -23.38
N SER A 639 25.67 19.20 -23.76
CA SER A 639 26.15 19.43 -25.13
C SER A 639 27.21 18.38 -25.49
N PRO A 640 27.57 18.16 -26.76
CA PRO A 640 28.57 17.16 -27.13
C PRO A 640 29.91 17.31 -26.38
N ALA A 641 30.35 18.54 -26.12
CA ALA A 641 31.55 18.82 -25.34
C ALA A 641 31.43 18.35 -23.88
N VAL A 642 30.26 18.55 -23.27
CA VAL A 642 29.95 18.13 -21.89
C VAL A 642 29.93 16.61 -21.79
N VAL A 643 29.26 15.95 -22.75
CA VAL A 643 29.20 14.48 -22.82
C VAL A 643 30.60 13.89 -23.00
N GLN A 644 31.40 14.42 -23.95
CA GLN A 644 32.76 13.94 -24.19
C GLN A 644 33.66 14.10 -22.95
N ALA A 645 33.52 15.20 -22.20
CA ALA A 645 34.27 15.41 -20.97
C ALA A 645 33.92 14.38 -19.89
N ALA A 646 32.63 14.04 -19.74
CA ALA A 646 32.18 12.99 -18.83
C ALA A 646 32.64 11.59 -19.28
N THR A 647 32.54 11.27 -20.57
CA THR A 647 33.02 9.99 -21.13
C THR A 647 34.51 9.79 -20.88
N LYS A 648 35.33 10.84 -21.06
CA LYS A 648 36.77 10.79 -20.74
C LYS A 648 37.04 10.55 -19.25
N ALA A 649 36.11 10.93 -18.38
CA ALA A 649 36.15 10.67 -16.94
C ALA A 649 35.60 9.29 -16.54
N GLY A 650 35.23 8.43 -17.52
CA GLY A 650 34.69 7.09 -17.26
C GLY A 650 33.18 7.04 -17.05
N TYR A 651 32.47 8.16 -17.24
CA TYR A 651 31.04 8.26 -17.00
C TYR A 651 30.20 8.02 -18.25
N VAL A 652 29.04 7.39 -18.04
CA VAL A 652 27.95 7.39 -19.03
C VAL A 652 26.93 8.46 -18.68
N THR A 653 26.69 9.36 -19.62
CA THR A 653 25.67 10.40 -19.47
C THR A 653 24.30 9.77 -19.66
N VAL A 654 23.39 10.01 -18.72
CA VAL A 654 22.01 9.50 -18.74
C VAL A 654 21.06 10.66 -19.01
N GLY A 655 20.07 10.41 -19.85
CA GLY A 655 18.98 11.35 -20.13
C GLY A 655 17.64 10.64 -20.21
N THR A 656 16.65 11.33 -20.80
CA THR A 656 15.35 10.75 -21.11
C THR A 656 14.90 11.20 -22.50
N ASP A 657 14.26 10.29 -23.23
CA ASP A 657 13.57 10.61 -24.48
C ASP A 657 12.09 11.01 -24.25
N LEU A 658 11.61 10.93 -23.01
CA LEU A 658 10.25 11.29 -22.66
C LEU A 658 10.06 12.80 -22.74
N LYS A 659 9.18 13.24 -23.64
CA LYS A 659 8.75 14.63 -23.76
C LYS A 659 7.64 14.94 -22.77
N LEU A 660 7.98 14.91 -21.49
CA LEU A 660 7.05 15.27 -20.43
C LEU A 660 7.05 16.80 -20.26
N PRO A 661 5.89 17.40 -19.96
CA PRO A 661 5.85 18.82 -19.64
C PRO A 661 6.78 19.09 -18.48
N VAL A 662 7.78 19.96 -18.70
CA VAL A 662 8.65 20.42 -17.62
C VAL A 662 7.79 21.31 -16.72
N PRO A 663 7.63 21.01 -15.42
CA PRO A 663 6.93 21.89 -14.51
C PRO A 663 7.83 23.10 -14.22
N VAL A 664 7.87 24.06 -15.14
CA VAL A 664 8.48 25.38 -14.91
C VAL A 664 7.38 26.41 -15.12
N GLY A 665 7.03 27.13 -14.05
CA GLY A 665 6.08 28.25 -14.08
C GLY A 665 4.59 27.88 -14.08
N ARG A 666 4.22 26.62 -14.32
CA ARG A 666 2.86 26.11 -14.05
C ARG A 666 2.96 25.00 -13.01
N ASN A 667 2.25 25.16 -11.90
CA ASN A 667 2.00 24.11 -10.92
C ASN A 667 1.15 23.01 -11.56
N LEU A 668 1.78 22.18 -12.40
CA LEU A 668 1.14 21.04 -13.02
C LEU A 668 0.84 20.02 -11.92
N ALA A 669 -0.44 19.71 -11.73
CA ALA A 669 -0.83 18.69 -10.77
C ALA A 669 -0.18 17.35 -11.14
N SER A 670 0.30 16.63 -10.13
CA SER A 670 0.92 15.31 -10.25
C SER A 670 -0.03 14.32 -10.93
N SER A 671 -1.36 14.49 -10.82
CA SER A 671 -2.35 13.74 -11.60
C SER A 671 -2.14 13.92 -13.10
N VAL A 672 -2.18 15.16 -13.57
CA VAL A 672 -2.06 15.49 -14.99
C VAL A 672 -0.73 15.01 -15.55
N TRP A 673 0.34 15.11 -14.76
CA TRP A 673 1.65 14.59 -15.13
C TRP A 673 1.66 13.07 -15.28
N ILE A 674 1.09 12.32 -14.33
CA ILE A 674 0.99 10.84 -14.39
C ILE A 674 0.17 10.41 -15.61
N ASP A 675 -0.99 11.01 -15.85
CA ASP A 675 -1.80 10.69 -17.03
C ASP A 675 -1.06 10.98 -18.34
N THR A 676 -0.27 12.06 -18.39
CA THR A 676 0.55 12.40 -19.56
C THR A 676 1.68 11.39 -19.76
N LEU A 677 2.33 10.97 -18.66
CA LEU A 677 3.35 9.94 -18.68
C LEU A 677 2.79 8.61 -19.19
N LEU A 678 1.69 8.13 -18.62
CA LEU A 678 1.08 6.84 -19.00
C LEU A 678 0.63 6.82 -20.47
N LYS A 679 0.20 7.96 -21.02
CA LYS A 679 -0.11 8.10 -22.45
C LYS A 679 1.14 8.09 -23.34
N SER A 680 2.30 8.48 -22.82
CA SER A 680 3.53 8.70 -23.58
C SER A 680 4.58 7.60 -23.42
N ILE A 681 4.51 6.82 -22.34
CA ILE A 681 5.53 5.84 -21.98
C ILE A 681 5.66 4.73 -23.01
N ARG A 682 6.89 4.24 -23.17
CA ARG A 682 7.29 3.16 -24.10
C ARG A 682 8.24 2.21 -23.36
N PRO A 683 8.36 0.93 -23.77
CA PRO A 683 9.43 0.04 -23.30
C PRO A 683 10.78 0.72 -23.42
N GLY A 684 11.72 0.46 -22.53
CA GLY A 684 13.03 1.12 -22.51
C GLY A 684 13.03 2.55 -21.94
N ALA A 685 11.89 3.12 -21.55
CA ALA A 685 11.87 4.51 -21.07
C ALA A 685 12.62 4.70 -19.75
N ILE A 686 13.30 5.85 -19.64
CA ILE A 686 13.90 6.35 -18.40
C ILE A 686 13.02 7.48 -17.87
N VAL A 687 12.36 7.26 -16.74
CA VAL A 687 11.36 8.18 -16.16
C VAL A 687 12.00 9.03 -15.06
N PRO A 688 12.24 10.35 -15.30
CA PRO A 688 12.80 11.22 -14.27
C PRO A 688 11.74 11.71 -13.29
N LEU A 689 12.07 11.62 -12.00
CA LEU A 689 11.27 12.01 -10.85
C LEU A 689 12.12 12.91 -9.95
N THR A 690 11.56 14.01 -9.44
CA THR A 690 12.24 14.83 -8.42
C THR A 690 11.90 14.32 -7.03
N LEU A 691 12.91 14.08 -6.20
CA LEU A 691 12.71 13.78 -4.78
C LEU A 691 12.39 15.07 -4.01
N GLY A 692 11.50 14.98 -3.02
CA GLY A 692 11.13 16.14 -2.19
C GLY A 692 9.95 16.93 -2.73
N VAL A 693 9.74 18.11 -2.14
CA VAL A 693 8.72 19.08 -2.55
C VAL A 693 9.40 20.22 -3.30
N ARG A 694 8.85 20.59 -4.48
CA ARG A 694 9.36 21.71 -5.30
C ARG A 694 8.81 23.08 -4.90
N ASP A 695 7.59 23.15 -4.39
CA ASP A 695 6.94 24.38 -3.90
C ASP A 695 6.00 24.02 -2.75
N SER A 696 6.30 24.52 -1.54
CA SER A 696 5.53 24.26 -0.31
C SER A 696 4.08 24.78 -0.37
N LYS A 697 3.77 25.65 -1.34
CA LYS A 697 2.46 26.32 -1.42
C LYS A 697 1.34 25.48 -2.04
N THR A 698 1.65 24.44 -2.81
CA THR A 698 0.62 23.71 -3.58
C THR A 698 0.11 22.43 -2.94
N GLY A 699 0.75 21.93 -1.87
CA GLY A 699 0.34 20.70 -1.17
C GLY A 699 0.46 19.40 -1.99
N ASP A 700 0.61 19.49 -3.32
CA ASP A 700 0.65 18.34 -4.23
C ASP A 700 2.04 17.73 -4.38
N SER A 701 2.42 16.91 -3.40
CA SER A 701 3.68 16.17 -3.45
C SER A 701 3.57 14.88 -4.27
N PHE A 702 4.38 14.75 -5.33
CA PHE A 702 4.39 13.61 -6.24
C PHE A 702 4.55 12.25 -5.53
N PHE A 703 5.38 12.18 -4.49
CA PHE A 703 5.61 10.94 -3.74
C PHE A 703 4.33 10.33 -3.16
N ARG A 704 3.27 11.12 -2.92
CA ARG A 704 1.96 10.62 -2.44
C ARG A 704 1.23 9.77 -3.50
N ARG A 705 1.60 9.92 -4.77
CA ARG A 705 0.97 9.26 -5.92
C ARG A 705 1.84 8.19 -6.56
N LEU A 706 3.04 7.95 -6.02
CA LEU A 706 3.99 7.00 -6.59
C LEU A 706 3.41 5.58 -6.64
N ASP A 707 2.70 5.13 -5.59
CA ASP A 707 2.06 3.80 -5.59
C ASP A 707 1.06 3.63 -6.74
N LEU A 708 0.26 4.66 -7.05
CA LEU A 708 -0.69 4.62 -8.18
C LEU A 708 0.03 4.55 -9.52
N LEU A 709 1.14 5.29 -9.67
CA LEU A 709 1.94 5.22 -10.88
C LEU A 709 2.55 3.82 -11.05
N LEU A 710 3.10 3.25 -9.99
CA LEU A 710 3.69 1.92 -10.01
C LEU A 710 2.65 0.85 -10.34
N ASP A 711 1.47 0.92 -9.72
CA ASP A 711 0.32 0.05 -9.99
C ASP A 711 -0.12 0.15 -11.46
N ALA A 712 -0.30 1.38 -11.97
CA ALA A 712 -0.71 1.63 -13.35
C ALA A 712 0.30 1.09 -14.38
N LEU A 713 1.60 1.33 -14.14
CA LEU A 713 2.66 0.83 -15.01
C LEU A 713 2.74 -0.69 -14.98
N LYS A 714 2.56 -1.29 -13.80
CA LYS A 714 2.48 -2.75 -13.66
C LYS A 714 1.29 -3.35 -14.38
N GLN A 715 0.11 -2.75 -14.25
CA GLN A 715 -1.09 -3.17 -14.99
C GLN A 715 -0.92 -3.02 -16.50
N ALA A 716 -0.12 -2.05 -16.96
CA ALA A 716 0.26 -1.90 -18.37
C ALA A 716 1.37 -2.87 -18.84
N GLY A 717 1.81 -3.79 -17.97
CA GLY A 717 2.80 -4.83 -18.27
C GLY A 717 4.26 -4.39 -18.15
N TYR A 718 4.55 -3.26 -17.50
CA TYR A 718 5.92 -2.78 -17.34
C TYR A 718 6.64 -3.44 -16.15
N SER A 719 7.94 -3.66 -16.32
CA SER A 719 8.85 -4.07 -15.25
C SER A 719 9.88 -2.98 -14.95
N PHE A 720 10.32 -2.90 -13.69
CA PHE A 720 11.17 -1.81 -13.21
C PHE A 720 12.59 -2.32 -12.95
N VAL A 721 13.57 -1.70 -13.59
CA VAL A 721 14.99 -2.04 -13.48
C VAL A 721 15.82 -0.78 -13.18
N SER A 722 17.06 -0.96 -12.70
CA SER A 722 18.00 0.17 -12.61
C SER A 722 18.46 0.60 -13.99
N VAL A 723 19.01 1.81 -14.11
CA VAL A 723 19.53 2.34 -15.38
C VAL A 723 20.66 1.45 -15.91
N SER A 724 21.57 0.96 -15.07
CA SER A 724 22.63 0.05 -15.55
C SER A 724 22.08 -1.26 -16.12
N LYS A 725 21.08 -1.88 -15.47
CA LYS A 725 20.43 -3.10 -15.96
C LYS A 725 19.69 -2.86 -17.27
N LEU A 726 18.95 -1.75 -17.36
CA LEU A 726 18.25 -1.37 -18.58
C LEU A 726 19.22 -1.19 -19.76
N ARG A 727 20.40 -0.59 -19.49
CA ARG A 727 21.45 -0.43 -20.48
C ARG A 727 22.06 -1.76 -20.89
N GLU A 728 22.41 -2.61 -19.94
CA GLU A 728 22.97 -3.94 -20.21
C GLU A 728 22.03 -4.79 -21.08
N HIS A 729 20.73 -4.81 -20.76
CA HIS A 729 19.72 -5.53 -21.52
C HIS A 729 19.46 -4.96 -22.92
N SER A 730 19.82 -3.69 -23.17
CA SER A 730 19.70 -3.08 -24.50
C SER A 730 20.87 -3.39 -25.44
N LEU A 731 21.99 -3.89 -24.89
CA LEU A 731 23.19 -4.25 -25.65
C LEU A 731 23.21 -5.73 -26.06
N ASN A 732 22.32 -6.55 -25.48
CA ASN A 732 22.14 -7.97 -25.73
C ASN A 732 20.89 -8.19 -26.59
#